data_AF-A0AAP5MAE9-F1
#
_entry.id   AF-A0AAP5MAE9-F1
#
_cell.length_a   1.000
_cell.length_b   1.000
_cell.length_c   1.000
_cell.angle_alpha   90.00
_cell.angle_beta   90.00
_cell.angle_gamma   90.00
#
_symmetry.space_group_name_H-M   'P 1'
#
loop_
_entity.id
_entity.type
_entity.pdbx_description
1 polymer ?
#
loop_
_entity_poly.entity_id
_entity_poly.type
_entity_poly.pdbx_seq_one_letter_code
_entity_poly.pdbx_strand_id
1 'polypeptide(L)'
;MLLQGTILRNRYQIIRHLGTGGFADTYLAEDRDLPGHPQCVVKHLKLTSPSPSVLPIASRLFETEAQVLYLLGQHDQIPKLFAHFQENGEFYLVQEFIDGNDLTKELTLGKRFSEQEVIKLLQGILEVLVVVHERSIIHRDIKPQNLIRRRKDGKIVLIDFGSVKEIGTLAVNTEGHVRSTIAVGTPGYMPSEQANGSPKFCSDIYAVGMVGIQALTGLLPQQLLQDTTTGELIWRNYVQVSDLLADILSKMVRYHFAQRYQSASEALQALNALAPRAQLQLPPTSVATSSPSVPLISRSSQSFRRRSILGFTFLAIGVLATVFLINRSLYEPIQSTNFTVSPSNIDYAIKPTFDAAANFSDGLARVRIEGRTGYIDNRGKVAIQPLFDGALDFSEGLALVWISGQNRGFINKTGRFVIQPQFARNAANKFSEGLASVCIVSTCGYMDKSGSFTIDRKFTGAGNFSEGLAPIKTGGKWGYIDKSGNIVIKPQFNEAYKFSQGLAVVKTGEEWSYIDKNGNIVIRPEADEISTFFEGVAAVKVDGKIGYIDKSGKLVIKPQFVDTPDKDITARFICDIVDIPNSYSGGFICKHLEKRYNFSEGLAAAQVNGKWGYIDISGNFVIPPTFEQCGKFSEGLAFVCLNGKCGYIRHPYKQ
;
A
#
# COMPACT_ATOMS: atom_id res chain seq x y z
N MET A 1 26.86 -15.17 25.56
CA MET A 1 25.72 -15.34 26.47
C MET A 1 26.04 -14.54 27.73
N LEU A 2 25.08 -13.85 28.34
CA LEU A 2 25.35 -13.10 29.57
C LEU A 2 25.56 -14.07 30.74
N LEU A 3 26.52 -13.77 31.61
CA LEU A 3 26.80 -14.58 32.79
C LEU A 3 25.79 -14.28 33.90
N GLN A 4 25.49 -15.28 34.73
CA GLN A 4 24.74 -15.05 35.97
C GLN A 4 25.45 -14.01 36.83
N GLY A 5 24.70 -13.08 37.40
CA GLY A 5 25.23 -11.94 38.15
C GLY A 5 25.61 -10.73 37.32
N THR A 6 25.58 -10.81 35.97
CA THR A 6 25.78 -9.63 35.11
C THR A 6 24.73 -8.56 35.45
N ILE A 7 25.16 -7.31 35.59
CA ILE A 7 24.26 -6.18 35.86
C ILE A 7 24.19 -5.32 34.60
N LEU A 8 22.98 -5.09 34.10
CA LEU A 8 22.72 -4.24 32.94
C LEU A 8 22.16 -2.89 33.38
N ARG A 9 22.65 -1.81 32.78
CA ARG A 9 22.25 -0.43 33.09
C ARG A 9 22.27 -0.11 34.60
N ASN A 10 23.21 -0.71 35.35
CA ASN A 10 23.31 -0.64 36.82
C ASN A 10 22.03 -1.03 37.61
N ARG A 11 21.05 -1.67 36.96
CA ARG A 11 19.71 -1.90 37.53
C ARG A 11 19.28 -3.35 37.46
N TYR A 12 19.44 -3.99 36.31
CA TYR A 12 18.88 -5.33 36.08
C TYR A 12 19.97 -6.40 36.28
N GLN A 13 19.84 -7.23 37.29
CA GLN A 13 20.79 -8.31 37.56
C GLN A 13 20.31 -9.63 36.96
N ILE A 14 21.10 -10.21 36.07
CA ILE A 14 20.80 -11.49 35.44
C ILE A 14 20.87 -12.61 36.47
N ILE A 15 19.76 -13.35 36.65
CA ILE A 15 19.65 -14.48 37.55
C ILE A 15 19.96 -15.79 36.83
N ARG A 16 19.33 -16.03 35.68
CA ARG A 16 19.58 -17.23 34.87
C ARG A 16 19.11 -17.06 33.43
N HIS A 17 19.66 -17.87 32.54
CA HIS A 17 19.19 -17.98 31.17
C HIS A 17 17.86 -18.76 31.11
N LEU A 18 16.89 -18.27 30.33
CA LEU A 18 15.58 -18.89 30.12
C LEU A 18 15.48 -19.61 28.78
N GLY A 19 16.14 -19.10 27.73
CA GLY A 19 16.14 -19.74 26.43
C GLY A 19 16.83 -18.91 25.35
N THR A 20 17.41 -19.61 24.39
CA THR A 20 18.02 -19.01 23.19
C THR A 20 17.06 -19.16 22.02
N GLY A 21 16.71 -18.04 21.38
CA GLY A 21 16.05 -17.98 20.09
C GLY A 21 17.06 -17.65 18.98
N GLY A 22 16.66 -17.80 17.71
CA GLY A 22 17.56 -17.61 16.57
C GLY A 22 18.21 -16.22 16.42
N PHE A 23 17.71 -15.20 17.12
CA PHE A 23 18.18 -13.80 17.06
C PHE A 23 18.20 -13.10 18.42
N ALA A 24 17.87 -13.81 19.51
CA ALA A 24 17.73 -13.23 20.85
C ALA A 24 17.94 -14.29 21.95
N ASP A 25 18.66 -13.93 23.00
CA ASP A 25 18.69 -14.71 24.24
C ASP A 25 17.75 -14.10 25.27
N THR A 26 17.00 -14.93 25.99
CA THR A 26 16.07 -14.50 27.03
C THR A 26 16.58 -14.91 28.40
N TYR A 27 16.57 -13.99 29.34
CA TYR A 27 17.08 -14.17 30.70
C TYR A 27 16.03 -13.77 31.73
N LEU A 28 16.03 -14.46 32.87
CA LEU A 28 15.38 -14.00 34.09
C LEU A 28 16.33 -13.04 34.79
N ALA A 29 15.83 -11.88 35.22
CA ALA A 29 16.59 -10.87 35.93
C ALA A 29 15.78 -10.31 37.10
N GLU A 30 16.46 -9.63 38.02
CA GLU A 30 15.83 -8.86 39.11
C GLU A 30 16.06 -7.37 38.91
N ASP A 31 15.02 -6.57 39.18
CA ASP A 31 15.11 -5.11 39.17
C ASP A 31 15.60 -4.59 40.53
N ARG A 32 16.84 -4.13 40.58
CA ARG A 32 17.49 -3.73 41.83
C ARG A 32 17.03 -2.39 42.38
N ASP A 33 16.41 -1.56 41.54
CA ASP A 33 15.96 -0.22 41.94
C ASP A 33 14.61 -0.27 42.67
N LEU A 34 13.86 -1.36 42.53
CA LEU A 34 12.56 -1.54 43.18
C LEU A 34 12.66 -2.35 44.48
N PRO A 35 11.94 -1.97 45.56
CA PRO A 35 11.89 -2.73 46.79
C PRO A 35 11.45 -4.18 46.55
N GLY A 36 12.13 -5.12 47.19
CA GLY A 36 11.83 -6.56 47.05
C GLY A 36 12.35 -7.20 45.76
N HIS A 37 13.12 -6.46 44.94
CA HIS A 37 13.83 -6.96 43.76
C HIS A 37 12.95 -7.82 42.83
N PRO A 38 11.84 -7.27 42.31
CA PRO A 38 10.89 -8.03 41.52
C PRO A 38 11.55 -8.62 40.27
N GLN A 39 11.11 -9.82 39.91
CA GLN A 39 11.60 -10.51 38.73
C GLN A 39 11.06 -9.90 37.44
N CYS A 40 11.93 -9.83 36.44
CA CYS A 40 11.63 -9.38 35.10
C CYS A 40 12.33 -10.28 34.07
N VAL A 41 11.91 -10.17 32.81
CA VAL A 41 12.55 -10.84 31.69
C VAL A 41 13.39 -9.83 30.93
N VAL A 42 14.65 -10.16 30.70
CA VAL A 42 15.55 -9.41 29.81
C VAL A 42 15.72 -10.19 28.53
N LYS A 43 15.32 -9.61 27.40
CA LYS A 43 15.67 -10.10 26.08
C LYS A 43 16.87 -9.34 25.55
N HIS A 44 17.95 -10.08 25.33
CA HIS A 44 19.16 -9.60 24.70
C HIS A 44 19.12 -9.93 23.20
N LEU A 45 19.00 -8.90 22.37
CA LEU A 45 18.91 -9.03 20.92
C LEU A 45 20.31 -8.79 20.35
N LYS A 46 20.84 -9.81 19.68
CA LYS A 46 22.21 -9.80 19.18
C LYS A 46 22.23 -9.61 17.68
N LEU A 47 23.17 -8.79 17.22
CA LEU A 47 23.47 -8.67 15.80
C LEU A 47 24.49 -9.73 15.41
N THR A 48 24.16 -10.51 14.37
CA THR A 48 25.08 -11.51 13.80
C THR A 48 26.26 -10.85 13.09
N SER A 49 26.10 -9.60 12.62
CA SER A 49 27.18 -8.78 12.05
C SER A 49 26.90 -7.29 12.28
N PRO A 50 27.45 -6.67 13.34
CA PRO A 50 27.29 -5.25 13.59
C PRO A 50 28.11 -4.46 12.57
N SER A 51 27.47 -3.98 11.51
CA SER A 51 28.06 -3.03 10.56
C SER A 51 27.41 -1.65 10.72
N PRO A 52 28.12 -0.55 10.37
CA PRO A 52 27.54 0.79 10.38
C PRO A 52 26.23 0.91 9.58
N SER A 53 26.05 0.08 8.56
CA SER A 53 24.83 0.04 7.72
C SER A 53 23.67 -0.74 8.37
N VAL A 54 23.97 -1.72 9.24
CA VAL A 54 22.96 -2.56 9.92
C VAL A 54 22.42 -1.90 11.19
N LEU A 55 23.27 -1.20 11.94
CA LEU A 55 22.92 -0.61 13.24
C LEU A 55 21.70 0.34 13.21
N PRO A 56 21.52 1.22 12.21
CA PRO A 56 20.34 2.09 12.15
C PRO A 56 19.03 1.32 11.92
N ILE A 57 19.07 0.25 11.11
CA ILE A 57 17.91 -0.60 10.82
C ILE A 57 17.54 -1.40 12.07
N ALA A 58 18.53 -2.00 12.72
CA ALA A 58 18.37 -2.72 13.97
C ALA A 58 17.76 -1.83 15.06
N SER A 59 18.29 -0.62 15.22
CA SER A 59 17.76 0.37 16.19
C SER A 59 16.31 0.72 15.90
N ARG A 60 15.95 0.97 14.64
CA ARG A 60 14.56 1.26 14.25
C ARG A 60 13.60 0.11 14.57
N LEU A 61 13.97 -1.13 14.25
CA LEU A 61 13.15 -2.31 14.52
C LEU A 61 13.01 -2.55 16.03
N PHE A 62 14.07 -2.33 16.79
CA PHE A 62 14.07 -2.42 18.25
C PHE A 62 13.12 -1.41 18.89
N GLU A 63 13.21 -0.14 18.48
CA GLU A 63 12.32 0.93 18.96
C GLU A 63 10.85 0.65 18.59
N THR A 64 10.61 0.10 17.39
CA THR A 64 9.25 -0.27 16.94
C THR A 64 8.62 -1.32 17.84
N GLU A 65 9.38 -2.36 18.22
CA GLU A 65 8.89 -3.38 19.16
C GLU A 65 8.63 -2.81 20.55
N ALA A 66 9.58 -2.03 21.07
CA ALA A 66 9.42 -1.39 22.38
C ALA A 66 8.12 -0.55 22.41
N GLN A 67 7.84 0.18 21.32
CA GLN A 67 6.60 0.94 21.19
C GLN A 67 5.35 0.06 21.16
N VAL A 68 5.37 -1.06 20.43
CA VAL A 68 4.26 -2.04 20.38
C VAL A 68 3.98 -2.61 21.78
N LEU A 69 5.01 -3.07 22.49
CA LEU A 69 4.89 -3.60 23.84
C LEU A 69 4.44 -2.53 24.84
N TYR A 70 4.89 -1.29 24.69
CA TYR A 70 4.44 -0.17 25.52
C TYR A 70 2.94 0.12 25.32
N LEU A 71 2.47 0.12 24.06
CA LEU A 71 1.07 0.37 23.72
C LEU A 71 0.13 -0.75 24.20
N LEU A 72 0.57 -2.01 24.05
CA LEU A 72 -0.26 -3.19 24.33
C LEU A 72 -0.12 -3.71 25.77
N GLY A 73 1.01 -3.48 26.42
CA GLY A 73 1.34 -3.99 27.77
C GLY A 73 0.52 -3.39 28.92
N GLN A 74 -0.52 -2.60 28.61
CA GLN A 74 -1.57 -2.24 29.57
C GLN A 74 -2.63 -3.35 29.70
N HIS A 75 -2.63 -4.32 28.79
CA HIS A 75 -3.56 -5.45 28.80
C HIS A 75 -3.03 -6.60 29.67
N ASP A 76 -3.87 -7.20 30.54
CA ASP A 76 -3.49 -8.25 31.50
C ASP A 76 -2.87 -9.52 30.88
N GLN A 77 -3.13 -9.77 29.59
CA GLN A 77 -2.61 -10.94 28.86
C GLN A 77 -1.48 -10.60 27.88
N ILE A 78 -0.86 -9.43 28.01
CA ILE A 78 0.31 -9.01 27.23
C ILE A 78 1.36 -8.48 28.22
N PRO A 79 2.61 -8.99 28.22
CA PRO A 79 3.62 -8.56 29.19
C PRO A 79 3.88 -7.06 29.13
N LYS A 80 3.88 -6.41 30.30
CA LYS A 80 4.23 -4.99 30.38
C LYS A 80 5.70 -4.75 30.05
N LEU A 81 5.99 -3.73 29.25
CA LEU A 81 7.36 -3.25 29.06
C LEU A 81 7.80 -2.39 30.25
N PHE A 82 8.93 -2.74 30.88
CA PHE A 82 9.54 -1.96 31.96
C PHE A 82 10.63 -1.02 31.44
N ALA A 83 11.44 -1.47 30.49
CA ALA A 83 12.46 -0.65 29.86
C ALA A 83 12.86 -1.22 28.49
N HIS A 84 13.41 -0.35 27.64
CA HIS A 84 14.23 -0.74 26.51
C HIS A 84 15.48 0.14 26.56
N PHE A 85 16.65 -0.41 26.23
CA PHE A 85 17.89 0.36 26.17
C PHE A 85 18.93 -0.33 25.30
N GLN A 86 19.94 0.45 24.92
CA GLN A 86 21.15 -0.02 24.28
C GLN A 86 22.33 0.12 25.25
N GLU A 87 23.17 -0.90 25.34
CA GLU A 87 24.39 -0.89 26.16
C GLU A 87 25.49 -1.63 25.39
N ASN A 88 26.68 -1.04 25.25
CA ASN A 88 27.81 -1.61 24.50
C ASN A 88 27.48 -2.03 23.05
N GLY A 89 26.57 -1.30 22.38
CA GLY A 89 26.16 -1.61 21.00
C GLY A 89 25.09 -2.69 20.87
N GLU A 90 24.68 -3.31 21.98
CA GLU A 90 23.69 -4.39 22.04
C GLU A 90 22.33 -3.88 22.54
N PHE A 91 21.25 -4.57 22.15
CA PHE A 91 19.88 -4.11 22.41
C PHE A 91 19.18 -4.99 23.45
N TYR A 92 18.49 -4.34 24.41
CA TYR A 92 17.86 -5.00 25.54
C TYR A 92 16.41 -4.55 25.75
N LEU A 93 15.47 -5.50 25.73
CA LEU A 93 14.09 -5.29 26.18
C LEU A 93 13.91 -5.89 27.56
N VAL A 94 13.35 -5.11 28.48
CA VAL A 94 12.98 -5.56 29.82
C VAL A 94 11.48 -5.54 29.96
N GLN A 95 10.89 -6.70 30.24
CA GLN A 95 9.45 -6.91 30.30
C GLN A 95 9.05 -7.64 31.59
N GLU A 96 7.76 -7.65 31.87
CA GLU A 96 7.17 -8.43 32.95
C GLU A 96 7.53 -9.92 32.83
N PHE A 97 7.90 -10.53 33.96
CA PHE A 97 8.04 -11.97 34.07
C PHE A 97 6.68 -12.61 34.30
N ILE A 98 6.32 -13.55 33.41
CA ILE A 98 5.07 -14.29 33.49
C ILE A 98 5.37 -15.66 34.11
N ASP A 99 4.96 -15.89 35.36
CA ASP A 99 5.03 -17.21 35.98
C ASP A 99 4.03 -18.16 35.30
N GLY A 100 4.55 -19.09 34.52
CA GLY A 100 3.80 -20.02 33.70
C GLY A 100 4.72 -20.87 32.83
N ASN A 101 4.11 -21.70 32.00
CA ASN A 101 4.83 -22.48 30.98
C ASN A 101 4.31 -22.10 29.60
N ASP A 102 5.18 -22.11 28.59
CA ASP A 102 4.76 -22.01 27.21
C ASP A 102 3.98 -23.28 26.78
N LEU A 103 3.12 -23.15 25.78
CA LEU A 103 2.23 -24.24 25.37
C LEU A 103 2.98 -25.44 24.75
N THR A 104 4.29 -25.38 24.46
CA THR A 104 5.01 -26.60 24.02
C THR A 104 5.07 -27.67 25.11
N LYS A 105 4.97 -27.28 26.39
CA LYS A 105 4.88 -28.21 27.51
C LYS A 105 3.51 -28.89 27.61
N GLU A 106 2.50 -28.28 27.02
CA GLU A 106 1.12 -28.77 27.02
C GLU A 106 0.79 -29.58 25.75
N LEU A 107 1.27 -29.10 24.58
CA LEU A 107 1.05 -29.63 23.23
C LEU A 107 2.20 -30.52 22.77
N THR A 108 2.50 -31.54 23.57
CA THR A 108 3.55 -32.53 23.26
C THR A 108 3.10 -33.51 22.17
N LEU A 109 4.04 -33.98 21.35
CA LEU A 109 3.77 -34.94 20.28
C LEU A 109 2.98 -36.16 20.79
N GLY A 110 1.91 -36.52 20.09
CA GLY A 110 1.03 -37.65 20.41
C GLY A 110 -0.05 -37.35 21.47
N LYS A 111 0.06 -36.26 22.24
CA LYS A 111 -0.97 -35.84 23.19
C LYS A 111 -2.09 -35.10 22.47
N ARG A 112 -3.33 -35.52 22.71
CA ARG A 112 -4.53 -34.92 22.10
C ARG A 112 -5.40 -34.27 23.15
N PHE A 113 -5.94 -33.11 22.83
CA PHE A 113 -6.89 -32.38 23.66
C PHE A 113 -8.31 -32.76 23.24
N SER A 114 -9.24 -32.74 24.19
CA SER A 114 -10.66 -32.83 23.90
C SER A 114 -11.14 -31.60 23.12
N GLU A 115 -12.27 -31.75 22.44
CA GLU A 115 -12.93 -30.67 21.71
C GLU A 115 -13.15 -29.42 22.60
N GLN A 116 -13.61 -29.63 23.84
CA GLN A 116 -13.86 -28.55 24.79
C GLN A 116 -12.58 -27.84 25.24
N GLU A 117 -11.48 -28.59 25.44
CA GLU A 117 -10.18 -28.01 25.79
C GLU A 117 -9.61 -27.16 24.65
N VAL A 118 -9.76 -27.62 23.40
CA VAL A 118 -9.33 -26.86 22.21
C VAL A 118 -10.16 -25.61 22.03
N ILE A 119 -11.48 -25.67 22.20
CA ILE A 119 -12.34 -24.48 22.13
C ILE A 119 -11.90 -23.42 23.16
N LYS A 120 -11.70 -23.82 24.43
CA LYS A 120 -11.22 -22.91 25.48
C LYS A 120 -9.85 -22.33 25.17
N LEU A 121 -8.94 -23.14 24.63
CA LEU A 121 -7.61 -22.68 24.22
C LEU A 121 -7.70 -21.62 23.13
N LEU A 122 -8.46 -21.89 22.07
CA LEU A 122 -8.62 -20.97 20.94
C LEU A 122 -9.32 -19.68 21.35
N GLN A 123 -10.35 -19.76 22.20
CA GLN A 123 -11.00 -18.59 22.79
C GLN A 123 -9.99 -17.71 23.54
N GLY A 124 -9.22 -18.31 24.45
CA GLY A 124 -8.23 -17.58 25.24
C GLY A 124 -7.12 -16.92 24.40
N ILE A 125 -6.75 -17.51 23.26
CA ILE A 125 -5.79 -16.89 22.32
C ILE A 125 -6.47 -15.75 21.54
N LEU A 126 -7.67 -16.00 21.00
CA LEU A 126 -8.39 -15.03 20.17
C LEU A 126 -8.84 -13.80 20.95
N GLU A 127 -9.22 -13.95 22.22
CA GLU A 127 -9.57 -12.81 23.11
C GLU A 127 -8.44 -11.79 23.20
N VAL A 128 -7.20 -12.26 23.40
CA VAL A 128 -6.02 -11.38 23.41
C VAL A 128 -5.76 -10.82 22.01
N LEU A 129 -5.92 -11.65 20.98
CA LEU A 129 -5.66 -11.25 19.60
C LEU A 129 -6.65 -10.18 19.10
N VAL A 130 -7.89 -10.18 19.57
CA VAL A 130 -8.87 -9.11 19.32
C VAL A 130 -8.30 -7.76 19.76
N VAL A 131 -7.77 -7.69 20.99
CA VAL A 131 -7.18 -6.45 21.53
C VAL A 131 -5.96 -6.01 20.71
N VAL A 132 -5.13 -6.95 20.26
CA VAL A 132 -3.99 -6.66 19.38
C VAL A 132 -4.46 -6.10 18.03
N HIS A 133 -5.45 -6.73 17.40
CA HIS A 133 -5.97 -6.36 16.08
C HIS A 133 -6.76 -5.04 16.11
N GLU A 134 -7.46 -4.73 17.20
CA GLU A 134 -8.14 -3.42 17.39
C GLU A 134 -7.15 -2.24 17.38
N ARG A 135 -5.90 -2.47 17.80
CA ARG A 135 -4.80 -1.50 17.69
C ARG A 135 -4.12 -1.52 16.32
N SER A 136 -4.69 -2.23 15.35
CA SER A 136 -4.13 -2.42 14.00
C SER A 136 -2.75 -3.09 13.97
N ILE A 137 -2.43 -3.90 14.97
CA ILE A 137 -1.17 -4.64 15.07
C ILE A 137 -1.39 -6.08 14.61
N ILE A 138 -0.42 -6.65 13.89
CA ILE A 138 -0.40 -8.07 13.48
C ILE A 138 0.75 -8.73 14.23
N HIS A 139 0.51 -9.84 14.92
CA HIS A 139 1.51 -10.51 15.76
C HIS A 139 2.61 -11.19 14.93
N ARG A 140 2.25 -11.85 13.83
CA ARG A 140 3.14 -12.49 12.84
C ARG A 140 3.92 -13.74 13.31
N ASP A 141 3.97 -14.05 14.60
CA ASP A 141 4.63 -15.29 15.06
C ASP A 141 3.81 -15.99 16.15
N ILE A 142 2.50 -16.17 15.93
CA ILE A 142 1.69 -16.99 16.86
C ILE A 142 2.08 -18.45 16.70
N LYS A 143 2.47 -19.08 17.80
CA LYS A 143 2.88 -20.49 17.89
C LYS A 143 2.93 -20.91 19.37
N PRO A 144 2.96 -22.21 19.69
CA PRO A 144 2.96 -22.67 21.07
C PRO A 144 4.06 -22.08 21.96
N GLN A 145 5.25 -21.82 21.41
CA GLN A 145 6.37 -21.22 22.14
C GLN A 145 6.11 -19.78 22.62
N ASN A 146 5.26 -19.04 21.91
CA ASN A 146 4.97 -17.63 22.17
C ASN A 146 3.64 -17.43 22.92
N LEU A 147 3.10 -18.51 23.50
CA LEU A 147 1.85 -18.52 24.26
C LEU A 147 2.15 -19.12 25.63
N ILE A 148 2.14 -18.31 26.69
CA ILE A 148 2.38 -18.78 28.05
C ILE A 148 1.05 -18.97 28.76
N ARG A 149 0.81 -20.17 29.31
CA ARG A 149 -0.27 -20.37 30.27
C ARG A 149 0.17 -19.91 31.65
N ARG A 150 -0.40 -18.81 32.11
CA ARG A 150 -0.06 -18.19 33.39
C ARG A 150 -0.57 -19.03 34.56
N ARG A 151 0.28 -19.30 35.54
CA ARG A 151 0.00 -20.23 36.65
C ARG A 151 -1.12 -19.75 37.56
N LYS A 152 -1.20 -18.45 37.84
CA LYS A 152 -2.12 -17.88 38.85
C LYS A 152 -3.60 -18.01 38.48
N ASP A 153 -3.94 -17.98 37.19
CA ASP A 153 -5.32 -17.94 36.70
C ASP A 153 -5.58 -18.77 35.44
N GLY A 154 -4.57 -19.45 34.90
CA GLY A 154 -4.69 -20.31 33.73
C GLY A 154 -4.91 -19.59 32.40
N LYS A 155 -4.88 -18.25 32.38
CA LYS A 155 -5.04 -17.45 31.16
C LYS A 155 -3.84 -17.59 30.23
N ILE A 156 -4.09 -17.47 28.93
CA ILE A 156 -3.05 -17.38 27.92
C ILE A 156 -2.50 -15.96 27.88
N VAL A 157 -1.18 -15.83 27.98
CA VAL A 157 -0.44 -14.58 27.81
C VAL A 157 0.32 -14.66 26.50
N LEU A 158 0.09 -13.68 25.61
CA LEU A 158 0.74 -13.59 24.31
C LEU A 158 2.07 -12.85 24.46
N ILE A 159 3.16 -13.48 24.06
CA ILE A 159 4.52 -12.93 24.14
C ILE A 159 5.14 -12.82 22.74
N ASP A 160 6.23 -12.06 22.62
CA ASP A 160 7.12 -12.07 21.45
C ASP A 160 6.47 -11.57 20.13
N PHE A 161 6.19 -10.26 20.05
CA PHE A 161 5.67 -9.64 18.84
C PHE A 161 6.74 -9.68 17.72
N GLY A 162 6.30 -9.93 16.49
CA GLY A 162 7.15 -10.45 15.42
C GLY A 162 8.18 -9.49 14.80
N SER A 163 8.35 -8.26 15.30
CA SER A 163 9.15 -7.22 14.62
C SER A 163 10.65 -7.34 14.89
N VAL A 164 11.03 -7.81 16.08
CA VAL A 164 12.45 -7.92 16.51
C VAL A 164 13.22 -9.03 15.82
N LYS A 165 12.51 -10.02 15.28
CA LYS A 165 13.11 -11.22 14.70
C LYS A 165 13.91 -10.93 13.43
N GLU A 166 13.60 -9.82 12.77
CA GLU A 166 14.34 -9.31 11.61
C GLU A 166 15.73 -8.77 11.98
N ILE A 167 15.97 -8.35 13.23
CA ILE A 167 17.21 -7.70 13.66
C ILE A 167 18.42 -8.64 13.57
N GLY A 168 18.27 -9.88 14.03
CA GLY A 168 19.39 -10.85 14.04
C GLY A 168 19.67 -11.49 12.69
N THR A 169 18.75 -11.39 11.72
CA THR A 169 18.94 -11.91 10.35
C THR A 169 19.54 -10.89 9.39
N LEU A 170 19.74 -9.63 9.84
CA LEU A 170 20.40 -8.60 9.05
C LEU A 170 21.87 -8.99 8.82
N ALA A 171 22.22 -9.21 7.57
CA ALA A 171 23.60 -9.38 7.14
C ALA A 171 23.90 -8.45 5.96
N VAL A 172 25.16 -8.06 5.83
CA VAL A 172 25.66 -7.36 4.64
C VAL A 172 26.06 -8.42 3.63
N ASN A 173 25.50 -8.40 2.42
CA ASN A 173 25.93 -9.29 1.35
C ASN A 173 27.31 -8.88 0.81
N THR A 174 27.88 -9.70 -0.08
CA THR A 174 29.18 -9.45 -0.74
C THR A 174 29.23 -8.14 -1.56
N GLU A 175 28.08 -7.48 -1.79
CA GLU A 175 27.96 -6.23 -2.53
C GLU A 175 27.75 -5.01 -1.63
N GLY A 176 27.77 -5.18 -0.30
CA GLY A 176 27.59 -4.08 0.66
C GLY A 176 26.13 -3.75 1.02
N HIS A 177 25.14 -4.48 0.48
CA HIS A 177 23.73 -4.29 0.78
C HIS A 177 23.30 -5.06 2.04
N VAL A 178 22.55 -4.40 2.93
CA VAL A 178 21.92 -5.06 4.08
C VAL A 178 20.69 -5.84 3.61
N ARG A 179 20.71 -7.17 3.77
CA ARG A 179 19.57 -8.05 3.49
C ARG A 179 19.20 -8.85 4.74
N SER A 180 17.90 -9.10 4.92
CA SER A 180 17.45 -10.15 5.85
C SER A 180 17.72 -11.51 5.21
N THR A 181 18.48 -12.35 5.88
CA THR A 181 18.99 -13.61 5.30
C THR A 181 18.00 -14.77 5.34
N ILE A 182 16.89 -14.65 6.09
CA ILE A 182 15.91 -15.73 6.31
C ILE A 182 14.50 -15.14 6.39
N ALA A 183 13.51 -15.79 5.76
CA ALA A 183 12.10 -15.48 5.96
C ALA A 183 11.71 -15.73 7.43
N VAL A 184 11.31 -14.68 8.13
CA VAL A 184 11.05 -14.72 9.57
C VAL A 184 9.69 -15.36 9.85
N GLY A 185 9.73 -16.56 10.42
CA GLY A 185 8.61 -17.22 11.12
C GLY A 185 8.75 -18.73 11.12
N THR A 186 7.89 -19.39 11.89
CA THR A 186 8.08 -20.82 12.19
C THR A 186 7.42 -21.68 11.11
N PRO A 187 8.16 -22.59 10.43
CA PRO A 187 7.59 -23.47 9.41
C PRO A 187 6.35 -24.19 9.93
N GLY A 188 5.24 -24.13 9.17
CA GLY A 188 3.97 -24.76 9.51
C GLY A 188 2.95 -23.91 10.27
N TYR A 189 3.35 -22.80 10.90
CA TYR A 189 2.40 -21.80 11.44
C TYR A 189 2.31 -20.54 10.57
N MET A 190 3.31 -20.32 9.70
CA MET A 190 3.36 -19.19 8.78
C MET A 190 2.54 -19.48 7.50
N PRO A 191 1.51 -18.68 7.19
CA PRO A 191 0.78 -18.80 5.92
C PRO A 191 1.54 -18.15 4.75
N SER A 192 1.16 -18.51 3.52
CA SER A 192 1.87 -18.12 2.29
C SER A 192 1.92 -16.60 2.07
N GLU A 193 0.86 -15.85 2.38
CA GLU A 193 0.87 -14.40 2.23
C GLU A 193 1.86 -13.71 3.19
N GLN A 194 2.08 -14.29 4.37
CA GLN A 194 3.08 -13.83 5.31
C GLN A 194 4.49 -14.23 4.86
N ALA A 195 4.68 -15.45 4.36
CA ALA A 195 5.94 -15.90 3.78
C ALA A 195 6.38 -15.01 2.61
N ASN A 196 5.42 -14.48 1.85
CA ASN A 196 5.62 -13.54 0.76
C ASN A 196 5.75 -12.06 1.22
N GLY A 197 5.84 -11.79 2.53
CA GLY A 197 6.06 -10.45 3.08
C GLY A 197 4.80 -9.56 3.16
N SER A 198 3.60 -10.12 3.00
CA SER A 198 2.32 -9.40 3.08
C SER A 198 1.39 -9.98 4.17
N PRO A 199 1.80 -10.00 5.46
CA PRO A 199 0.95 -10.48 6.55
C PRO A 199 -0.34 -9.66 6.67
N LYS A 200 -1.41 -10.33 7.10
CA LYS A 200 -2.75 -9.76 7.33
C LYS A 200 -3.23 -10.16 8.72
N PHE A 201 -4.31 -9.57 9.22
CA PHE A 201 -4.95 -10.05 10.45
C PHE A 201 -5.34 -11.53 10.36
N CYS A 202 -5.83 -11.97 9.18
CA CYS A 202 -6.14 -13.37 8.93
C CYS A 202 -4.91 -14.31 8.81
N SER A 203 -3.69 -13.76 8.83
CA SER A 203 -2.47 -14.55 8.95
C SER A 203 -2.26 -15.04 10.39
N ASP A 204 -2.53 -14.19 11.38
CA ASP A 204 -2.54 -14.61 12.79
C ASP A 204 -3.64 -15.64 13.06
N ILE A 205 -4.82 -15.45 12.47
CA ILE A 205 -5.96 -16.39 12.60
C ILE A 205 -5.59 -17.77 12.04
N TYR A 206 -4.87 -17.82 10.91
CA TYR A 206 -4.35 -19.08 10.38
C TYR A 206 -3.45 -19.78 11.39
N ALA A 207 -2.50 -19.05 11.99
CA ALA A 207 -1.59 -19.59 12.98
C ALA A 207 -2.33 -20.10 14.24
N VAL A 208 -3.36 -19.38 14.70
CA VAL A 208 -4.25 -19.84 15.79
C VAL A 208 -4.98 -21.13 15.40
N GLY A 209 -5.49 -21.20 14.17
CA GLY A 209 -6.12 -22.42 13.63
C GLY A 209 -5.15 -23.61 13.62
N MET A 210 -3.89 -23.39 13.22
CA MET A 210 -2.85 -24.42 13.26
C MET A 210 -2.53 -24.90 14.67
N VAL A 211 -2.51 -24.01 15.68
CA VAL A 211 -2.39 -24.40 17.10
C VAL A 211 -3.56 -25.29 17.54
N GLY A 212 -4.79 -24.96 17.14
CA GLY A 212 -5.97 -25.79 17.42
C GLY A 212 -5.91 -27.17 16.78
N ILE A 213 -5.50 -27.24 15.51
CA ILE A 213 -5.36 -28.51 14.78
C ILE A 213 -4.24 -29.37 15.37
N GLN A 214 -3.10 -28.78 15.76
CA GLN A 214 -2.05 -29.49 16.50
C GLN A 214 -2.60 -30.07 17.81
N ALA A 215 -3.35 -29.28 18.59
CA ALA A 215 -3.92 -29.72 19.86
C ALA A 215 -4.90 -30.90 19.71
N LEU A 216 -5.72 -30.89 18.65
CA LEU A 216 -6.66 -31.99 18.37
C LEU A 216 -5.95 -33.26 17.87
N THR A 217 -5.01 -33.10 16.94
CA THR A 217 -4.39 -34.25 16.25
C THR A 217 -3.23 -34.85 17.04
N GLY A 218 -2.57 -34.04 17.88
CA GLY A 218 -1.31 -34.38 18.54
C GLY A 218 -0.11 -34.40 17.57
N LEU A 219 -0.27 -33.91 16.34
CA LEU A 219 0.76 -33.91 15.30
C LEU A 219 1.38 -32.52 15.14
N LEU A 220 2.67 -32.48 14.82
CA LEU A 220 3.32 -31.23 14.44
C LEU A 220 2.83 -30.76 13.06
N PRO A 221 2.77 -29.44 12.78
CA PRO A 221 2.31 -28.92 11.50
C PRO A 221 3.00 -29.52 10.26
N GLN A 222 4.28 -29.87 10.36
CA GLN A 222 5.05 -30.46 9.25
C GLN A 222 4.63 -31.90 8.91
N GLN A 223 3.88 -32.56 9.81
CA GLN A 223 3.38 -33.93 9.61
C GLN A 223 1.98 -33.96 9.00
N LEU A 224 1.34 -32.79 8.87
CA LEU A 224 0.01 -32.68 8.26
C LEU A 224 0.14 -32.60 6.74
N LEU A 225 -0.70 -33.36 6.04
CA LEU A 225 -0.72 -33.37 4.58
C LEU A 225 -1.41 -32.12 4.03
N GLN A 226 -0.99 -31.71 2.83
CA GLN A 226 -1.64 -30.67 2.04
C GLN A 226 -2.09 -31.27 0.71
N ASP A 227 -3.25 -30.84 0.23
CA ASP A 227 -3.73 -31.16 -1.10
C ASP A 227 -2.80 -30.52 -2.14
N THR A 228 -2.25 -31.32 -3.04
CA THR A 228 -1.23 -30.87 -4.00
C THR A 228 -1.78 -29.94 -5.08
N THR A 229 -3.10 -29.90 -5.28
CA THR A 229 -3.75 -29.09 -6.32
C THR A 229 -4.22 -27.76 -5.75
N THR A 230 -4.79 -27.77 -4.55
CA THR A 230 -5.44 -26.60 -3.93
C THR A 230 -4.58 -25.95 -2.86
N GLY A 231 -3.58 -26.65 -2.31
CA GLY A 231 -2.79 -26.21 -1.15
C GLY A 231 -3.54 -26.29 0.18
N GLU A 232 -4.77 -26.84 0.19
CA GLU A 232 -5.60 -26.93 1.39
C GLU A 232 -5.07 -27.98 2.37
N LEU A 233 -5.12 -27.68 3.66
CA LEU A 233 -4.64 -28.57 4.70
C LEU A 233 -5.59 -29.75 4.92
N ILE A 234 -5.08 -30.96 4.80
CA ILE A 234 -5.82 -32.21 5.03
C ILE A 234 -5.56 -32.66 6.47
N TRP A 235 -6.47 -32.33 7.39
CA TRP A 235 -6.30 -32.66 8.81
C TRP A 235 -7.44 -33.48 9.42
N ARG A 236 -8.67 -33.42 8.85
CA ARG A 236 -9.84 -34.14 9.37
C ARG A 236 -9.69 -35.67 9.40
N ASN A 237 -8.80 -36.22 8.56
CA ASN A 237 -8.56 -37.67 8.52
C ASN A 237 -7.80 -38.19 9.75
N TYR A 238 -7.19 -37.31 10.56
CA TYR A 238 -6.39 -37.70 11.72
C TYR A 238 -7.15 -37.73 13.04
N VAL A 239 -8.35 -37.13 13.10
CA VAL A 239 -9.13 -36.95 14.34
C VAL A 239 -10.63 -36.86 14.04
N GLN A 240 -11.47 -37.44 14.89
CA GLN A 240 -12.92 -37.25 14.85
C GLN A 240 -13.32 -36.15 15.84
N VAL A 241 -14.05 -35.13 15.36
CA VAL A 241 -14.59 -34.00 16.13
C VAL A 241 -15.94 -33.60 15.54
N SER A 242 -16.70 -32.72 16.21
CA SER A 242 -17.93 -32.20 15.64
C SER A 242 -17.71 -31.47 14.30
N ASP A 243 -18.66 -31.61 13.37
CA ASP A 243 -18.60 -30.93 12.08
C ASP A 243 -18.51 -29.41 12.24
N LEU A 244 -19.18 -28.86 13.26
CA LEU A 244 -19.19 -27.43 13.54
C LEU A 244 -17.78 -26.91 13.91
N LEU A 245 -17.07 -27.58 14.84
CA LEU A 245 -15.71 -27.18 15.16
C LEU A 245 -14.77 -27.42 13.97
N ALA A 246 -14.95 -28.53 13.27
CA ALA A 246 -14.15 -28.86 12.10
C ALA A 246 -14.28 -27.79 11.00
N ASP A 247 -15.49 -27.27 10.76
CA ASP A 247 -15.75 -26.21 9.78
C ASP A 247 -15.11 -24.89 10.18
N ILE A 248 -15.16 -24.54 11.46
CA ILE A 248 -14.49 -23.35 11.99
C ILE A 248 -12.98 -23.45 11.79
N LEU A 249 -12.35 -24.54 12.22
CA LEU A 249 -10.91 -24.75 12.08
C LEU A 249 -10.48 -24.79 10.61
N SER A 250 -11.22 -25.52 9.76
CA SER A 250 -10.99 -25.53 8.30
C SER A 250 -11.10 -24.14 7.69
N LYS A 251 -12.05 -23.29 8.12
CA LYS A 251 -12.15 -21.91 7.65
C LYS A 251 -10.98 -21.05 8.17
N MET A 252 -10.51 -21.25 9.39
CA MET A 252 -9.34 -20.52 9.92
C MET A 252 -8.07 -20.79 9.11
N VAL A 253 -7.90 -22.01 8.57
CA VAL A 253 -6.66 -22.45 7.90
C VAL A 253 -6.74 -22.56 6.37
N ARG A 254 -7.77 -21.97 5.72
CA ARG A 254 -7.87 -21.95 4.24
C ARG A 254 -6.58 -21.48 3.58
N TYR A 255 -6.20 -22.07 2.46
CA TYR A 255 -4.98 -21.67 1.75
C TYR A 255 -5.11 -20.22 1.27
N HIS A 256 -6.21 -19.90 0.59
CA HIS A 256 -6.46 -18.55 0.11
C HIS A 256 -6.99 -17.65 1.25
N PHE A 257 -6.18 -16.66 1.69
CA PHE A 257 -6.47 -15.80 2.85
C PHE A 257 -7.82 -15.06 2.80
N ALA A 258 -8.35 -14.74 1.61
CA ALA A 258 -9.65 -14.08 1.45
C ALA A 258 -10.85 -14.98 1.84
N GLN A 259 -10.64 -16.29 1.96
CA GLN A 259 -11.67 -17.26 2.35
C GLN A 259 -11.67 -17.57 3.86
N ARG A 260 -10.69 -17.04 4.61
CA ARG A 260 -10.61 -17.18 6.07
C ARG A 260 -11.58 -16.23 6.77
N TYR A 261 -11.72 -16.38 8.08
CA TYR A 261 -12.19 -15.28 8.93
C TYR A 261 -11.27 -14.07 8.74
N GLN A 262 -11.83 -12.88 8.57
CA GLN A 262 -11.06 -11.67 8.24
C GLN A 262 -10.59 -10.92 9.50
N SER A 263 -11.13 -11.23 10.67
CA SER A 263 -10.74 -10.65 11.96
C SER A 263 -10.78 -11.68 13.10
N ALA A 264 -9.96 -11.48 14.14
CA ALA A 264 -9.98 -12.33 15.33
C ALA A 264 -11.38 -12.33 15.99
N SER A 265 -12.10 -11.20 15.95
CA SER A 265 -13.46 -11.09 16.48
C SER A 265 -14.44 -11.99 15.73
N GLU A 266 -14.37 -12.09 14.40
CA GLU A 266 -15.22 -12.98 13.59
C GLU A 266 -14.96 -14.45 13.94
N ALA A 267 -13.69 -14.84 14.10
CA ALA A 267 -13.31 -16.20 14.48
C ALA A 267 -13.74 -16.53 15.92
N LEU A 268 -13.58 -15.59 16.86
CA LEU A 268 -14.00 -15.74 18.26
C LEU A 268 -15.52 -15.88 18.37
N GLN A 269 -16.28 -15.07 17.62
CA GLN A 269 -17.74 -15.18 17.56
C GLN A 269 -18.20 -16.55 17.06
N ALA A 270 -17.53 -17.08 16.02
CA ALA A 270 -17.84 -18.41 15.49
C ALA A 270 -17.61 -19.52 16.54
N LEU A 271 -16.52 -19.44 17.32
CA LEU A 271 -16.26 -20.38 18.42
C LEU A 271 -17.24 -20.23 19.58
N ASN A 272 -17.60 -18.99 19.95
CA ASN A 272 -18.56 -18.74 21.03
C ASN A 272 -19.96 -19.27 20.70
N ALA A 273 -20.32 -19.36 19.41
CA ALA A 273 -21.57 -19.97 18.97
C ALA A 273 -21.64 -21.49 19.20
N LEU A 274 -20.52 -22.16 19.50
CA LEU A 274 -20.49 -23.59 19.85
C LEU A 274 -20.89 -23.87 21.31
N ALA A 275 -20.91 -22.85 22.18
CA ALA A 275 -21.30 -23.03 23.56
C ALA A 275 -22.78 -23.44 23.65
N PRO A 276 -23.15 -24.40 24.52
CA PRO A 276 -24.54 -24.80 24.67
C PRO A 276 -25.38 -23.57 25.04
N ARG A 277 -26.32 -23.21 24.16
CA ARG A 277 -27.29 -22.15 24.38
C ARG A 277 -28.06 -22.52 25.65
N ALA A 278 -27.75 -21.87 26.77
CA ALA A 278 -28.57 -21.97 27.96
C ALA A 278 -30.02 -21.71 27.55
N GLN A 279 -30.88 -22.68 27.84
CA GLN A 279 -32.29 -22.69 27.45
C GLN A 279 -32.95 -21.39 27.88
N LEU A 280 -33.17 -20.47 26.93
CA LEU A 280 -34.21 -19.46 27.06
C LEU A 280 -35.55 -20.21 26.96
N GLN A 281 -36.12 -20.53 28.12
CA GLN A 281 -37.51 -20.97 28.23
C GLN A 281 -38.40 -19.88 27.63
N LEU A 282 -39.03 -20.18 26.50
CA LEU A 282 -40.17 -19.41 25.99
C LEU A 282 -41.46 -20.02 26.58
N PRO A 283 -42.41 -19.21 27.07
CA PRO A 283 -43.69 -19.70 27.55
C PRO A 283 -44.58 -20.21 26.39
N PRO A 284 -45.58 -21.06 26.67
CA PRO A 284 -46.27 -21.84 25.65
C PRO A 284 -47.29 -21.02 24.83
N THR A 285 -47.22 -21.25 23.52
CA THR A 285 -48.27 -21.44 22.51
C THR A 285 -49.62 -20.73 22.66
N SER A 286 -50.02 -20.01 21.60
CA SER A 286 -51.39 -20.07 21.09
C SER A 286 -51.39 -20.33 19.58
N VAL A 287 -52.05 -21.42 19.20
CA VAL A 287 -52.25 -21.96 17.86
C VAL A 287 -53.33 -21.18 17.11
N ALA A 288 -53.13 -20.92 15.83
CA ALA A 288 -54.23 -20.85 14.87
C ALA A 288 -53.77 -21.39 13.51
N THR A 289 -54.38 -22.51 13.14
CA THR A 289 -54.29 -23.32 11.92
C THR A 289 -55.00 -22.67 10.74
N SER A 290 -54.43 -22.75 9.53
CA SER A 290 -55.11 -23.27 8.34
C SER A 290 -54.22 -23.27 7.08
N SER A 291 -54.01 -24.47 6.54
CA SER A 291 -53.78 -24.81 5.12
C SER A 291 -54.84 -25.90 4.81
N PRO A 292 -55.17 -26.33 3.55
CA PRO A 292 -54.29 -26.36 2.37
C PRO A 292 -54.98 -26.18 0.99
N SER A 293 -54.19 -26.08 -0.10
CA SER A 293 -54.19 -27.08 -1.20
C SER A 293 -53.36 -26.63 -2.43
N VAL A 294 -52.69 -27.63 -3.01
CA VAL A 294 -51.91 -27.65 -4.28
C VAL A 294 -52.83 -28.24 -5.38
N PRO A 295 -52.53 -28.10 -6.69
CA PRO A 295 -51.93 -29.26 -7.37
C PRO A 295 -50.85 -28.93 -8.43
N LEU A 296 -50.10 -29.99 -8.75
CA LEU A 296 -49.00 -30.17 -9.71
C LEU A 296 -49.42 -30.01 -11.21
N ILE A 297 -48.41 -29.89 -12.10
CA ILE A 297 -48.15 -30.70 -13.34
C ILE A 297 -46.89 -30.08 -14.02
N SER A 298 -45.72 -30.74 -14.05
CA SER A 298 -45.18 -31.78 -14.96
C SER A 298 -44.51 -31.28 -16.27
N ARG A 299 -43.20 -31.60 -16.37
CA ARG A 299 -42.27 -31.86 -17.51
C ARG A 299 -42.68 -31.49 -18.96
N SER A 300 -41.73 -30.91 -19.72
CA SER A 300 -41.00 -31.65 -20.78
C SER A 300 -39.91 -30.82 -21.47
N SER A 301 -38.80 -31.49 -21.76
CA SER A 301 -37.71 -31.16 -22.68
C SER A 301 -38.16 -31.07 -24.14
N GLN A 302 -37.49 -30.23 -24.97
CA GLN A 302 -36.78 -30.67 -26.18
C GLN A 302 -36.12 -29.51 -26.96
N SER A 303 -34.95 -29.85 -27.50
CA SER A 303 -34.10 -29.13 -28.45
C SER A 303 -34.75 -28.86 -29.81
N PHE A 304 -34.30 -27.83 -30.54
CA PHE A 304 -34.28 -27.90 -32.01
C PHE A 304 -33.09 -27.17 -32.65
N ARG A 305 -32.60 -27.79 -33.74
CA ARG A 305 -31.40 -27.52 -34.54
C ARG A 305 -31.56 -26.38 -35.55
N ARG A 306 -30.39 -25.84 -35.93
CA ARG A 306 -30.02 -25.18 -37.21
C ARG A 306 -30.84 -25.58 -38.44
N ARG A 307 -31.03 -24.62 -39.36
CA ARG A 307 -30.69 -24.75 -40.79
C ARG A 307 -30.54 -23.38 -41.48
N SER A 308 -29.51 -23.30 -42.30
CA SER A 308 -29.17 -22.23 -43.27
C SER A 308 -29.95 -22.42 -44.59
N ILE A 309 -30.01 -21.37 -45.43
CA ILE A 309 -30.00 -21.31 -46.92
C ILE A 309 -29.91 -19.80 -47.29
N LEU A 310 -28.80 -19.32 -47.87
CA LEU A 310 -28.60 -18.94 -49.29
C LEU A 310 -29.71 -18.02 -49.85
N GLY A 311 -29.49 -16.85 -50.46
CA GLY A 311 -28.34 -16.18 -51.08
C GLY A 311 -28.84 -15.47 -52.35
N PHE A 312 -28.42 -14.24 -52.65
CA PHE A 312 -28.26 -13.71 -54.02
C PHE A 312 -27.42 -12.42 -54.00
N THR A 313 -26.37 -12.45 -54.81
CA THR A 313 -25.42 -11.41 -55.20
C THR A 313 -25.81 -10.79 -56.53
N PHE A 314 -25.44 -9.53 -56.81
CA PHE A 314 -24.68 -9.01 -57.98
C PHE A 314 -24.49 -7.48 -57.77
N LEU A 315 -23.26 -6.95 -57.56
CA LEU A 315 -22.27 -6.42 -58.55
C LEU A 315 -22.71 -5.04 -59.15
N ALA A 316 -21.91 -3.98 -59.39
CA ALA A 316 -20.47 -3.73 -59.29
C ALA A 316 -20.11 -2.25 -59.66
N ILE A 317 -18.99 -1.76 -59.09
CA ILE A 317 -17.84 -1.04 -59.70
C ILE A 317 -17.90 0.46 -60.11
N GLY A 318 -16.88 1.20 -59.60
CA GLY A 318 -16.13 2.31 -60.26
C GLY A 318 -16.21 3.64 -59.51
N VAL A 319 -15.15 4.34 -59.06
CA VAL A 319 -13.78 4.50 -59.58
C VAL A 319 -12.82 4.92 -58.47
N LEU A 320 -11.66 4.27 -58.41
CA LEU A 320 -10.41 4.69 -57.75
C LEU A 320 -9.52 5.33 -58.83
N ALA A 321 -9.15 6.61 -58.69
CA ALA A 321 -7.92 7.21 -59.24
C ALA A 321 -7.90 8.73 -58.99
N THR A 322 -7.23 9.16 -57.91
CA THR A 322 -6.56 10.48 -57.79
C THR A 322 -5.69 10.51 -56.51
N VAL A 323 -4.94 9.44 -56.27
CA VAL A 323 -3.82 9.41 -55.32
C VAL A 323 -2.61 8.86 -56.06
N PHE A 324 -2.07 9.64 -56.98
CA PHE A 324 -0.67 9.53 -57.40
C PHE A 324 -0.32 10.76 -58.25
N LEU A 325 0.71 11.51 -57.81
CA LEU A 325 1.47 12.51 -58.58
C LEU A 325 0.86 13.91 -58.77
N ILE A 326 0.86 14.72 -57.70
CA ILE A 326 1.52 16.05 -57.69
C ILE A 326 2.23 16.18 -56.33
N ASN A 327 3.51 15.81 -56.30
CA ASN A 327 4.62 16.75 -56.07
C ASN A 327 4.56 17.38 -54.67
N ARG A 328 5.16 16.76 -53.64
CA ARG A 328 6.62 16.68 -53.43
C ARG A 328 7.26 18.09 -53.46
N SER A 329 6.77 18.97 -52.61
CA SER A 329 7.51 20.14 -52.10
C SER A 329 6.88 20.52 -50.75
N LEU A 330 7.71 20.77 -49.73
CA LEU A 330 7.39 21.08 -48.31
C LEU A 330 7.31 19.92 -47.30
N TYR A 331 7.90 18.76 -47.58
CA TYR A 331 8.53 17.98 -46.49
C TYR A 331 10.03 18.27 -46.56
N GLU A 332 10.45 19.37 -45.93
CA GLU A 332 11.82 19.41 -45.47
C GLU A 332 11.95 18.33 -44.39
N PRO A 333 12.87 17.36 -44.51
CA PRO A 333 13.27 16.60 -43.34
C PRO A 333 13.74 17.63 -42.32
N ILE A 334 13.26 17.52 -41.08
CA ILE A 334 13.82 18.27 -39.94
C ILE A 334 15.34 18.16 -40.11
N GLN A 335 16.00 19.30 -40.39
CA GLN A 335 17.44 19.30 -40.39
C GLN A 335 17.83 18.75 -39.04
N SER A 336 18.47 17.59 -39.05
CA SER A 336 19.23 17.10 -37.93
C SER A 336 20.38 18.10 -37.76
N THR A 337 20.09 19.25 -37.15
CA THR A 337 21.12 19.98 -36.44
C THR A 337 21.63 18.99 -35.43
N ASN A 338 22.81 18.44 -35.70
CA ASN A 338 23.54 17.59 -34.80
C ASN A 338 23.76 18.39 -33.53
N PHE A 339 22.81 18.33 -32.59
CA PHE A 339 22.97 18.82 -31.24
C PHE A 339 23.88 17.82 -30.52
N THR A 340 25.16 17.80 -30.89
CA THR A 340 26.20 17.25 -30.03
C THR A 340 26.49 18.29 -28.95
N VAL A 341 25.53 18.51 -28.06
CA VAL A 341 25.85 19.15 -26.78
C VAL A 341 26.50 18.07 -25.94
N SER A 342 27.81 18.21 -25.78
CA SER A 342 28.55 17.41 -24.81
C SER A 342 27.86 17.57 -23.44
N PRO A 343 27.66 16.50 -22.65
CA PRO A 343 27.02 16.56 -21.33
C PRO A 343 27.63 17.58 -20.35
N SER A 344 28.78 18.17 -20.69
CA SER A 344 29.50 19.21 -19.95
C SER A 344 28.80 20.57 -19.86
N ASN A 345 27.79 20.86 -20.69
CA ASN A 345 27.15 22.20 -20.74
C ASN A 345 25.78 22.29 -20.06
N ILE A 346 25.34 21.24 -19.36
CA ILE A 346 24.08 21.27 -18.61
C ILE A 346 24.31 21.89 -17.23
N ASP A 347 23.55 22.93 -16.90
CA ASP A 347 23.60 23.58 -15.58
C ASP A 347 22.84 22.74 -14.53
N TYR A 348 23.56 21.80 -13.92
CA TYR A 348 23.05 20.99 -12.83
C TYR A 348 23.02 21.78 -11.51
N ALA A 349 21.82 21.91 -10.93
CA ALA A 349 21.69 22.25 -9.53
C ALA A 349 22.17 21.11 -8.63
N ILE A 350 21.84 19.87 -9.01
CA ILE A 350 22.19 18.64 -8.31
C ILE A 350 22.54 17.62 -9.38
N LYS A 351 23.77 17.11 -9.38
CA LYS A 351 24.20 16.12 -10.38
C LYS A 351 23.39 14.81 -10.24
N PRO A 352 23.22 14.03 -11.32
CA PRO A 352 22.48 12.77 -11.25
C PRO A 352 23.14 11.75 -10.30
N THR A 353 22.49 11.48 -9.18
CA THR A 353 22.98 10.56 -8.14
C THR A 353 21.88 9.70 -7.53
N PHE A 354 20.62 10.11 -7.64
CA PHE A 354 19.48 9.41 -7.06
C PHE A 354 19.01 8.27 -7.97
N ASP A 355 18.43 7.21 -7.40
CA ASP A 355 17.81 6.14 -8.20
C ASP A 355 16.55 6.65 -8.92
N ALA A 356 15.86 7.61 -8.29
CA ALA A 356 14.74 8.31 -8.89
C ALA A 356 14.52 9.67 -8.23
N ALA A 357 13.84 10.57 -8.94
CA ALA A 357 13.52 11.91 -8.48
C ALA A 357 12.11 12.32 -8.94
N ALA A 358 11.50 13.26 -8.22
CA ALA A 358 10.23 13.87 -8.56
C ALA A 358 10.37 15.40 -8.64
N ASN A 359 9.34 16.12 -9.09
CA ASN A 359 9.40 17.58 -9.14
C ASN A 359 9.43 18.15 -7.72
N PHE A 360 10.06 19.32 -7.55
CA PHE A 360 9.94 20.09 -6.32
C PHE A 360 8.49 20.54 -6.11
N SER A 361 8.02 20.41 -4.88
CA SER A 361 6.70 20.86 -4.44
C SER A 361 6.80 21.19 -2.97
N ASP A 362 6.32 22.38 -2.59
CA ASP A 362 6.36 22.83 -1.21
C ASP A 362 7.81 22.94 -0.67
N GLY A 363 8.79 23.30 -1.51
CA GLY A 363 10.19 23.46 -1.12
C GLY A 363 10.98 22.15 -0.95
N LEU A 364 10.35 21.00 -1.18
CA LEU A 364 10.98 19.68 -1.05
C LEU A 364 10.73 18.86 -2.32
N ALA A 365 11.69 18.00 -2.66
CA ALA A 365 11.49 17.01 -3.72
C ALA A 365 11.67 15.60 -3.18
N ARG A 366 10.76 14.71 -3.59
CA ARG A 366 10.84 13.29 -3.29
C ARG A 366 11.97 12.67 -4.13
N VAL A 367 12.85 11.91 -3.48
CA VAL A 367 13.93 11.18 -4.14
C VAL A 367 14.01 9.75 -3.62
N ARG A 368 14.50 8.84 -4.48
CA ARG A 368 14.82 7.46 -4.10
C ARG A 368 16.33 7.27 -4.02
N ILE A 369 16.77 6.74 -2.89
CA ILE A 369 18.16 6.45 -2.57
C ILE A 369 18.20 5.02 -2.03
N GLU A 370 18.96 4.16 -2.72
CA GLU A 370 19.11 2.74 -2.38
C GLU A 370 17.76 2.03 -2.24
N GLY A 371 16.83 2.33 -3.16
CA GLY A 371 15.49 1.74 -3.17
C GLY A 371 14.50 2.34 -2.16
N ARG A 372 14.94 3.20 -1.22
CA ARG A 372 14.07 3.87 -0.24
C ARG A 372 13.79 5.32 -0.61
N THR A 373 12.62 5.80 -0.21
CA THR A 373 12.09 7.11 -0.55
C THR A 373 12.25 8.09 0.60
N GLY A 374 12.84 9.25 0.32
CA GLY A 374 13.01 10.37 1.23
C GLY A 374 12.76 11.70 0.52
N TYR A 375 13.17 12.80 1.16
CA TYR A 375 13.01 14.14 0.59
C TYR A 375 14.29 14.95 0.72
N ILE A 376 14.57 15.74 -0.30
CA ILE A 376 15.68 16.69 -0.34
C ILE A 376 15.16 18.12 -0.43
N ASP A 377 15.96 19.07 0.05
CA ASP A 377 15.78 20.49 -0.24
C ASP A 377 16.33 20.86 -1.62
N ASN A 378 16.12 22.11 -2.04
CA ASN A 378 16.55 22.65 -3.33
C ASN A 378 18.09 22.76 -3.49
N ARG A 379 18.87 22.46 -2.44
CA ARG A 379 20.34 22.35 -2.49
C ARG A 379 20.80 20.90 -2.61
N GLY A 380 19.86 19.95 -2.67
CA GLY A 380 20.14 18.52 -2.71
C GLY A 380 20.44 17.90 -1.36
N LYS A 381 20.30 18.65 -0.25
CA LYS A 381 20.50 18.11 1.09
C LYS A 381 19.27 17.29 1.49
N VAL A 382 19.50 16.10 2.03
CA VAL A 382 18.44 15.26 2.59
C VAL A 382 17.75 15.99 3.75
N ALA A 383 16.50 16.40 3.52
CA ALA A 383 15.63 17.04 4.50
C ALA A 383 14.86 16.00 5.34
N ILE A 384 14.46 14.89 4.70
CA ILE A 384 13.84 13.74 5.36
C ILE A 384 14.54 12.49 4.84
N GLN A 385 15.08 11.70 5.75
CA GLN A 385 15.86 10.51 5.42
C GLN A 385 15.04 9.51 4.58
N PRO A 386 15.68 8.76 3.66
CA PRO A 386 15.01 7.78 2.82
C PRO A 386 14.58 6.55 3.64
N LEU A 387 13.44 6.67 4.30
CA LEU A 387 12.93 5.70 5.28
C LEU A 387 11.64 5.01 4.85
N PHE A 388 11.00 5.49 3.77
CA PHE A 388 9.71 5.03 3.28
C PHE A 388 9.88 4.17 2.03
N ASP A 389 8.95 3.26 1.76
CA ASP A 389 8.96 2.52 0.50
C ASP A 389 8.46 3.40 -0.65
N GLY A 390 7.53 4.30 -0.34
CA GLY A 390 7.26 5.43 -1.21
C GLY A 390 6.47 6.53 -0.51
N ALA A 391 6.28 7.60 -1.26
CA ALA A 391 5.59 8.78 -0.79
C ALA A 391 4.97 9.58 -1.93
N LEU A 392 3.98 10.43 -1.64
CA LEU A 392 3.50 11.47 -2.56
C LEU A 392 4.32 12.75 -2.41
N ASP A 393 4.21 13.68 -3.35
CA ASP A 393 4.87 14.98 -3.24
C ASP A 393 4.24 15.79 -2.08
N PHE A 394 5.04 16.64 -1.43
CA PHE A 394 4.50 17.55 -0.42
C PHE A 394 3.46 18.48 -1.04
N SER A 395 2.37 18.68 -0.32
CA SER A 395 1.28 19.55 -0.73
C SER A 395 0.70 20.18 0.53
N GLU A 396 0.81 21.51 0.64
CA GLU A 396 0.33 22.29 1.77
C GLU A 396 0.86 21.85 3.14
N GLY A 397 2.15 21.52 3.19
CA GLY A 397 2.88 21.14 4.38
C GLY A 397 2.83 19.67 4.75
N LEU A 398 2.05 18.85 4.04
CA LEU A 398 1.89 17.42 4.32
C LEU A 398 2.22 16.55 3.10
N ALA A 399 2.73 15.35 3.36
CA ALA A 399 2.91 14.33 2.34
C ALA A 399 2.43 12.97 2.84
N LEU A 400 1.71 12.24 1.98
CA LEU A 400 1.32 10.85 2.26
C LEU A 400 2.54 9.94 2.06
N VAL A 401 2.85 9.11 3.05
CA VAL A 401 3.96 8.15 3.01
C VAL A 401 3.46 6.75 3.31
N TRP A 402 4.20 5.75 2.83
CA TRP A 402 3.91 4.36 3.15
C TRP A 402 5.17 3.53 3.34
N ILE A 403 5.01 2.50 4.16
CA ILE A 403 6.00 1.46 4.41
C ILE A 403 5.31 0.14 4.06
N SER A 404 6.00 -0.74 3.36
CA SER A 404 5.54 -2.06 2.93
C SER A 404 5.00 -2.83 4.13
N GLY A 405 3.78 -3.34 3.99
CA GLY A 405 3.09 -4.05 5.07
C GLY A 405 2.48 -3.14 6.15
N GLN A 406 2.45 -1.83 5.97
CA GLN A 406 1.77 -0.87 6.86
C GLN A 406 0.72 -0.06 6.10
N ASN A 407 -0.22 0.51 6.85
CA ASN A 407 -1.12 1.54 6.32
C ASN A 407 -0.32 2.82 5.99
N ARG A 408 -0.92 3.70 5.20
CA ARG A 408 -0.37 4.99 4.81
C ARG A 408 -0.79 6.06 5.81
N GLY A 409 0.10 7.02 6.04
CA GLY A 409 -0.12 8.16 6.93
C GLY A 409 0.45 9.43 6.33
N PHE A 410 0.16 10.58 6.95
CA PHE A 410 0.66 11.88 6.49
C PHE A 410 1.74 12.39 7.41
N ILE A 411 2.88 12.79 6.84
CA ILE A 411 3.98 13.43 7.55
C ILE A 411 4.04 14.92 7.24
N ASN A 412 4.59 15.70 8.17
CA ASN A 412 4.98 17.09 7.93
C ASN A 412 6.39 17.19 7.32
N LYS A 413 6.84 18.42 7.03
CA LYS A 413 8.18 18.69 6.47
C LYS A 413 9.35 18.33 7.38
N THR A 414 9.12 18.00 8.66
CA THR A 414 10.15 17.47 9.55
C THR A 414 10.19 15.94 9.56
N GLY A 415 9.34 15.27 8.78
CA GLY A 415 9.21 13.81 8.75
C GLY A 415 8.36 13.20 9.87
N ARG A 416 7.70 14.02 10.69
CA ARG A 416 6.82 13.53 11.78
C ARG A 416 5.42 13.28 11.26
N PHE A 417 4.79 12.18 11.68
CA PHE A 417 3.39 11.91 11.36
C PHE A 417 2.47 12.95 12.01
N VAL A 418 1.65 13.58 11.16
CA VAL A 418 0.53 14.44 11.55
C VAL A 418 -0.76 13.64 11.57
N ILE A 419 -0.94 12.76 10.58
CA ILE A 419 -2.02 11.78 10.56
C ILE A 419 -1.37 10.40 10.58
N GLN A 420 -1.65 9.62 11.63
CA GLN A 420 -1.04 8.31 11.83
C GLN A 420 -1.39 7.34 10.68
N PRO A 421 -0.53 6.34 10.41
CA PRO A 421 -0.81 5.29 9.45
C PRO A 421 -2.16 4.59 9.67
N GLN A 422 -3.15 4.89 8.83
CA GLN A 422 -4.50 4.32 8.94
C GLN A 422 -5.18 4.09 7.59
N PHE A 423 -4.63 4.65 6.52
CA PHE A 423 -5.21 4.52 5.19
C PHE A 423 -4.67 3.26 4.52
N ALA A 424 -5.55 2.37 4.07
CA ALA A 424 -5.13 1.27 3.22
C ALA A 424 -4.40 1.81 1.98
N ARG A 425 -3.72 0.92 1.25
CA ARG A 425 -3.23 1.24 -0.09
C ARG A 425 -4.36 1.96 -0.81
N ASN A 426 -4.06 3.07 -1.47
CA ASN A 426 -4.97 3.69 -2.42
C ASN A 426 -6.19 4.41 -1.83
N ALA A 427 -6.24 4.52 -0.50
CA ALA A 427 -7.38 5.08 0.20
C ALA A 427 -7.32 6.60 0.38
N ALA A 428 -6.18 7.27 0.18
CA ALA A 428 -6.06 8.72 0.40
C ALA A 428 -5.23 9.41 -0.69
N ASN A 429 -5.61 10.63 -1.05
CA ASN A 429 -4.88 11.52 -1.94
C ASN A 429 -4.12 12.62 -1.17
N LYS A 430 -3.27 13.38 -1.88
CA LYS A 430 -2.61 14.56 -1.31
C LYS A 430 -3.61 15.65 -0.93
N PHE A 431 -3.24 16.50 0.02
CA PHE A 431 -4.01 17.69 0.36
C PHE A 431 -4.03 18.71 -0.78
N SER A 432 -5.20 19.28 -1.03
CA SER A 432 -5.41 20.34 -2.02
C SER A 432 -6.56 21.23 -1.56
N GLU A 433 -6.29 22.51 -1.52
CA GLU A 433 -7.12 23.57 -0.95
C GLU A 433 -7.66 23.30 0.46
N GLY A 434 -6.83 22.70 1.32
CA GLY A 434 -7.13 22.37 2.71
C GLY A 434 -7.77 20.99 2.94
N LEU A 435 -8.13 20.26 1.87
CA LEU A 435 -8.83 18.98 1.96
C LEU A 435 -8.09 17.86 1.20
N ALA A 436 -8.18 16.63 1.70
CA ALA A 436 -7.71 15.43 1.01
C ALA A 436 -8.89 14.49 0.77
N SER A 437 -9.03 13.94 -0.44
CA SER A 437 -10.04 12.91 -0.69
C SER A 437 -9.58 11.57 -0.11
N VAL A 438 -10.51 10.89 0.57
CA VAL A 438 -10.28 9.59 1.22
C VAL A 438 -11.37 8.62 0.84
N CYS A 439 -10.99 7.49 0.24
CA CYS A 439 -11.84 6.41 -0.23
C CYS A 439 -11.56 5.12 0.54
N ILE A 440 -12.53 4.66 1.33
CA ILE A 440 -12.43 3.43 2.12
C ILE A 440 -13.66 2.57 1.79
N VAL A 441 -13.49 1.27 1.59
CA VAL A 441 -14.59 0.30 1.30
C VAL A 441 -15.59 0.87 0.28
N SER A 442 -15.09 1.31 -0.88
CA SER A 442 -15.85 1.87 -2.01
C SER A 442 -16.60 3.21 -1.81
N THR A 443 -16.44 3.86 -0.65
CA THR A 443 -17.03 5.19 -0.38
C THR A 443 -15.95 6.24 -0.11
N CYS A 444 -16.08 7.36 -0.80
CA CYS A 444 -15.17 8.48 -0.78
C CYS A 444 -15.80 9.70 -0.11
N GLY A 445 -14.99 10.41 0.68
CA GLY A 445 -15.30 11.68 1.31
C GLY A 445 -14.05 12.56 1.36
N TYR A 446 -14.10 13.65 2.10
CA TYR A 446 -12.98 14.59 2.22
C TYR A 446 -12.66 14.88 3.67
N MET A 447 -11.37 14.86 4.00
CA MET A 447 -10.86 15.16 5.33
C MET A 447 -9.99 16.40 5.34
N ASP A 448 -9.95 17.07 6.49
CA ASP A 448 -9.03 18.16 6.78
C ASP A 448 -7.65 17.66 7.25
N LYS A 449 -6.74 18.60 7.55
CA LYS A 449 -5.36 18.30 7.97
C LYS A 449 -5.24 17.70 9.38
N SER A 450 -6.32 17.72 10.17
CA SER A 450 -6.39 17.00 11.45
C SER A 450 -6.74 15.52 11.26
N GLY A 451 -7.22 15.15 10.06
CA GLY A 451 -7.72 13.81 9.76
C GLY A 451 -9.23 13.66 10.00
N SER A 452 -9.94 14.75 10.31
CA SER A 452 -11.39 14.75 10.48
C SER A 452 -12.11 14.89 9.14
N PHE A 453 -13.20 14.14 8.93
CA PHE A 453 -14.01 14.27 7.72
C PHE A 453 -14.82 15.57 7.75
N THR A 454 -14.57 16.45 6.77
CA THR A 454 -15.36 17.67 6.53
C THR A 454 -16.52 17.40 5.56
N ILE A 455 -16.35 16.42 4.67
CA ILE A 455 -17.41 15.94 3.77
C ILE A 455 -17.51 14.44 3.95
N ASP A 456 -18.67 13.98 4.42
CA ASP A 456 -18.93 12.58 4.69
C ASP A 456 -18.74 11.68 3.47
N ARG A 457 -18.39 10.42 3.75
CA ARG A 457 -18.12 9.41 2.73
C ARG A 457 -19.40 8.91 2.10
N LYS A 458 -19.78 9.51 0.96
CA LYS A 458 -21.01 9.18 0.21
C LYS A 458 -20.82 8.98 -1.29
N PHE A 459 -19.63 9.26 -1.82
CA PHE A 459 -19.34 9.17 -3.26
C PHE A 459 -18.65 7.84 -3.60
N THR A 460 -18.78 7.35 -4.83
CA THR A 460 -18.04 6.16 -5.29
C THR A 460 -16.69 6.49 -5.93
N GLY A 461 -16.36 7.79 -6.02
CA GLY A 461 -15.07 8.31 -6.48
C GLY A 461 -14.93 9.79 -6.13
N ALA A 462 -13.70 10.24 -5.88
CA ALA A 462 -13.41 11.62 -5.48
C ALA A 462 -11.99 12.04 -5.90
N GLY A 463 -11.86 13.16 -6.60
CA GLY A 463 -10.59 13.80 -6.94
C GLY A 463 -10.26 14.96 -6.03
N ASN A 464 -9.10 15.58 -6.26
CA ASN A 464 -8.61 16.71 -5.47
C ASN A 464 -9.38 18.00 -5.79
N PHE A 465 -9.57 18.85 -4.78
CA PHE A 465 -10.03 20.21 -4.97
C PHE A 465 -9.04 21.04 -5.78
N SER A 466 -9.55 21.87 -6.67
CA SER A 466 -8.80 22.83 -7.48
C SER A 466 -9.74 23.93 -7.93
N GLU A 467 -9.36 25.17 -7.68
CA GLU A 467 -10.14 26.38 -7.93
C GLU A 467 -11.55 26.36 -7.30
N GLY A 468 -11.66 25.78 -6.10
CA GLY A 468 -12.90 25.69 -5.32
C GLY A 468 -13.79 24.49 -5.64
N LEU A 469 -13.47 23.69 -6.67
CA LEU A 469 -14.28 22.53 -7.09
C LEU A 469 -13.48 21.23 -7.07
N ALA A 470 -14.13 20.10 -6.79
CA ALA A 470 -13.55 18.77 -6.90
C ALA A 470 -14.44 17.83 -7.72
N PRO A 471 -13.87 17.02 -8.63
CA PRO A 471 -14.63 16.00 -9.34
C PRO A 471 -15.03 14.86 -8.39
N ILE A 472 -16.30 14.44 -8.43
CA ILE A 472 -16.82 13.28 -7.69
C ILE A 472 -17.57 12.33 -8.61
N LYS A 473 -17.67 11.06 -8.19
CA LYS A 473 -18.40 10.02 -8.89
C LYS A 473 -19.55 9.50 -8.05
N THR A 474 -20.74 9.47 -8.63
CA THR A 474 -21.94 8.84 -8.07
C THR A 474 -22.77 8.27 -9.21
N GLY A 475 -23.40 7.11 -9.02
CA GLY A 475 -24.22 6.49 -10.08
C GLY A 475 -23.46 6.16 -11.36
N GLY A 476 -22.14 5.93 -11.26
CA GLY A 476 -21.29 5.59 -12.40
C GLY A 476 -20.82 6.78 -13.26
N LYS A 477 -21.28 8.00 -12.98
CA LYS A 477 -20.91 9.22 -13.71
C LYS A 477 -20.17 10.23 -12.83
N TRP A 478 -19.39 11.10 -13.47
CA TRP A 478 -18.63 12.16 -12.81
C TRP A 478 -19.38 13.51 -12.86
N GLY A 479 -19.33 14.23 -11.75
CA GLY A 479 -19.79 15.60 -11.58
C GLY A 479 -18.80 16.36 -10.69
N TYR A 480 -19.20 17.51 -10.16
CA TYR A 480 -18.33 18.35 -9.33
C TYR A 480 -19.05 18.85 -8.09
N ILE A 481 -18.30 18.96 -6.99
CA ILE A 481 -18.77 19.53 -5.72
C ILE A 481 -17.94 20.74 -5.30
N ASP A 482 -18.54 21.59 -4.47
CA ASP A 482 -17.83 22.63 -3.72
C ASP A 482 -17.22 22.09 -2.40
N LYS A 483 -16.50 22.94 -1.68
CA LYS A 483 -15.87 22.60 -0.39
C LYS A 483 -16.86 22.35 0.75
N SER A 484 -18.12 22.74 0.58
CA SER A 484 -19.20 22.46 1.53
C SER A 484 -19.85 21.10 1.25
N GLY A 485 -19.47 20.42 0.16
CA GLY A 485 -20.02 19.14 -0.26
C GLY A 485 -21.30 19.24 -1.09
N ASN A 486 -21.65 20.43 -1.58
CA ASN A 486 -22.79 20.65 -2.49
C ASN A 486 -22.39 20.28 -3.92
N ILE A 487 -23.29 19.62 -4.64
CA ILE A 487 -23.09 19.32 -6.06
C ILE A 487 -23.29 20.60 -6.88
N VAL A 488 -22.22 21.08 -7.51
CA VAL A 488 -22.22 22.25 -8.40
C VAL A 488 -22.51 21.84 -9.84
N ILE A 489 -21.91 20.74 -10.30
CA ILE A 489 -22.20 20.16 -11.61
C ILE A 489 -22.66 18.72 -11.39
N LYS A 490 -23.88 18.41 -11.85
CA LYS A 490 -24.48 17.09 -11.65
C LYS A 490 -23.63 15.99 -12.31
N PRO A 491 -23.54 14.78 -11.71
CA PRO A 491 -22.89 13.65 -12.33
C PRO A 491 -23.47 13.32 -13.72
N GLN A 492 -22.68 13.51 -14.77
CA GLN A 492 -23.09 13.27 -16.15
C GLN A 492 -21.95 12.79 -17.06
N PHE A 493 -20.69 13.03 -16.68
CA PHE A 493 -19.52 12.72 -17.51
C PHE A 493 -19.03 11.29 -17.31
N ASN A 494 -18.45 10.70 -18.36
CA ASN A 494 -17.76 9.40 -18.27
C ASN A 494 -16.42 9.54 -17.52
N GLU A 495 -15.72 10.65 -17.72
CA GLU A 495 -14.49 11.03 -17.01
C GLU A 495 -14.49 12.54 -16.72
N ALA A 496 -13.86 12.96 -15.63
CA ALA A 496 -13.74 14.36 -15.23
C ALA A 496 -12.44 14.62 -14.47
N TYR A 497 -11.77 15.71 -14.82
CA TYR A 497 -10.50 16.14 -14.22
C TYR A 497 -10.67 17.41 -13.39
N LYS A 498 -9.67 17.73 -12.57
CA LYS A 498 -9.69 18.96 -11.76
C LYS A 498 -9.68 20.22 -12.65
N PHE A 499 -10.26 21.30 -12.14
CA PHE A 499 -10.17 22.61 -12.79
C PHE A 499 -8.75 23.16 -12.77
N SER A 500 -8.36 23.83 -13.86
CA SER A 500 -7.13 24.58 -13.99
C SER A 500 -7.33 25.75 -14.97
N GLN A 501 -6.98 26.94 -14.50
CA GLN A 501 -7.21 28.21 -15.15
C GLN A 501 -8.64 28.42 -15.66
N GLY A 502 -9.63 28.04 -14.85
CA GLY A 502 -11.06 28.21 -15.12
C GLY A 502 -11.70 27.10 -15.97
N LEU A 503 -10.93 26.13 -16.47
CA LEU A 503 -11.43 25.04 -17.32
C LEU A 503 -11.12 23.67 -16.72
N ALA A 504 -11.99 22.69 -16.98
CA ALA A 504 -11.75 21.29 -16.64
C ALA A 504 -11.93 20.38 -17.86
N VAL A 505 -11.09 19.35 -17.97
CA VAL A 505 -11.23 18.32 -19.01
C VAL A 505 -12.31 17.33 -18.59
N VAL A 506 -13.22 16.98 -19.50
CA VAL A 506 -14.24 15.96 -19.31
C VAL A 506 -14.38 15.08 -20.55
N LYS A 507 -14.84 13.85 -20.34
CA LYS A 507 -15.19 12.91 -21.41
C LYS A 507 -16.67 12.60 -21.39
N THR A 508 -17.32 12.70 -22.54
CA THR A 508 -18.72 12.27 -22.74
C THR A 508 -18.77 11.29 -23.91
N GLY A 509 -19.12 10.04 -23.63
CA GLY A 509 -18.93 8.97 -24.62
C GLY A 509 -17.45 8.82 -24.97
N GLU A 510 -17.11 8.95 -26.24
CA GLU A 510 -15.71 8.93 -26.72
C GLU A 510 -15.08 10.33 -26.89
N GLU A 511 -15.85 11.41 -26.69
CA GLU A 511 -15.40 12.76 -26.98
C GLU A 511 -14.81 13.47 -25.78
N TRP A 512 -13.64 14.09 -26.00
CA TRP A 512 -12.96 14.97 -25.07
C TRP A 512 -13.39 16.43 -25.24
N SER A 513 -13.61 17.13 -24.13
CA SER A 513 -13.96 18.56 -24.16
C SER A 513 -13.50 19.28 -22.88
N TYR A 514 -13.45 20.61 -22.96
CA TYR A 514 -13.22 21.48 -21.81
C TYR A 514 -14.53 22.13 -21.38
N ILE A 515 -14.80 22.12 -20.08
CA ILE A 515 -15.96 22.79 -19.47
C ILE A 515 -15.55 23.96 -18.58
N ASP A 516 -16.45 24.95 -18.47
CA ASP A 516 -16.37 26.00 -17.44
C ASP A 516 -16.85 25.49 -16.07
N LYS A 517 -16.79 26.37 -15.05
CA LYS A 517 -17.24 26.05 -13.68
C LYS A 517 -18.75 25.86 -13.53
N ASN A 518 -19.54 26.20 -14.54
CA ASN A 518 -20.97 25.96 -14.60
C ASN A 518 -21.29 24.62 -15.31
N GLY A 519 -20.29 23.95 -15.88
CA GLY A 519 -20.43 22.70 -16.61
C GLY A 519 -20.74 22.88 -18.11
N ASN A 520 -20.65 24.10 -18.64
CA ASN A 520 -20.84 24.36 -20.07
C ASN A 520 -19.57 23.97 -20.84
N ILE A 521 -19.72 23.26 -21.97
CA ILE A 521 -18.62 22.97 -22.88
C ILE A 521 -18.16 24.28 -23.54
N VAL A 522 -16.88 24.61 -23.41
CA VAL A 522 -16.25 25.83 -23.96
C VAL A 522 -15.36 25.50 -25.16
N ILE A 523 -14.65 24.37 -25.13
CA ILE A 523 -13.72 23.96 -26.19
C ILE A 523 -13.90 22.47 -26.48
N ARG A 524 -13.96 22.10 -27.76
CA ARG A 524 -14.07 20.71 -28.22
C ARG A 524 -13.03 20.43 -29.32
N PRO A 525 -11.78 20.12 -28.95
CA PRO A 525 -10.72 19.84 -29.93
C PRO A 525 -10.98 18.53 -30.67
N GLU A 526 -10.69 18.50 -31.96
CA GLU A 526 -10.59 17.26 -32.74
C GLU A 526 -9.23 16.62 -32.44
N ALA A 527 -9.17 15.84 -31.36
CA ALA A 527 -7.96 15.22 -30.87
C ALA A 527 -8.24 13.85 -30.27
N ASP A 528 -7.27 12.94 -30.38
CA ASP A 528 -7.30 11.62 -29.79
C ASP A 528 -7.28 11.72 -28.25
N GLU A 529 -6.46 12.66 -27.74
CA GLU A 529 -6.30 12.94 -26.31
C GLU A 529 -6.03 14.44 -26.07
N ILE A 530 -6.44 14.96 -24.91
CA ILE A 530 -6.20 16.36 -24.51
C ILE A 530 -5.68 16.44 -23.07
N SER A 531 -4.84 17.45 -22.78
CA SER A 531 -4.32 17.72 -21.43
C SER A 531 -5.02 18.92 -20.77
N THR A 532 -4.78 19.11 -19.48
CA THR A 532 -5.29 20.27 -18.74
C THR A 532 -4.48 21.54 -19.07
N PHE A 533 -5.12 22.72 -19.06
CA PHE A 533 -4.45 23.98 -19.31
C PHE A 533 -3.42 24.34 -18.23
N PHE A 534 -2.20 24.66 -18.66
CA PHE A 534 -1.14 25.30 -17.87
C PHE A 534 -0.55 26.48 -18.65
N GLU A 535 -0.37 27.63 -17.99
CA GLU A 535 0.20 28.85 -18.58
C GLU A 535 -0.45 29.25 -19.93
N GLY A 536 -1.79 29.23 -19.99
CA GLY A 536 -2.54 29.61 -21.20
C GLY A 536 -2.64 28.58 -22.32
N VAL A 537 -1.91 27.46 -22.25
CA VAL A 537 -1.90 26.42 -23.29
C VAL A 537 -2.20 25.02 -22.74
N ALA A 538 -2.65 24.13 -23.62
CA ALA A 538 -2.87 22.72 -23.31
C ALA A 538 -2.31 21.84 -24.43
N ALA A 539 -1.74 20.70 -24.07
CA ALA A 539 -1.26 19.72 -25.05
C ALA A 539 -2.45 18.97 -25.64
N VAL A 540 -2.36 18.67 -26.94
CA VAL A 540 -3.34 17.84 -27.67
C VAL A 540 -2.59 16.80 -28.49
N LYS A 541 -3.16 15.60 -28.58
CA LYS A 541 -2.62 14.51 -29.39
C LYS A 541 -3.50 14.31 -30.61
N VAL A 542 -2.90 14.43 -31.79
CA VAL A 542 -3.56 14.26 -33.08
C VAL A 542 -2.69 13.34 -33.91
N ASP A 543 -3.25 12.23 -34.39
CA ASP A 543 -2.55 11.23 -35.20
C ASP A 543 -1.25 10.73 -34.53
N GLY A 544 -1.30 10.56 -33.20
CA GLY A 544 -0.16 10.11 -32.40
C GLY A 544 0.95 11.14 -32.17
N LYS A 545 0.76 12.40 -32.60
CA LYS A 545 1.70 13.50 -32.37
C LYS A 545 1.13 14.54 -31.41
N ILE A 546 1.99 15.09 -30.57
CA ILE A 546 1.68 16.13 -29.61
C ILE A 546 1.85 17.51 -30.27
N GLY A 547 0.80 18.31 -30.15
CA GLY A 547 0.78 19.75 -30.40
C GLY A 547 0.19 20.49 -29.20
N TYR A 548 -0.04 21.79 -29.34
CA TYR A 548 -0.56 22.63 -28.27
C TYR A 548 -1.65 23.58 -28.78
N ILE A 549 -2.69 23.77 -27.99
CA ILE A 549 -3.77 24.72 -28.23
C ILE A 549 -3.79 25.82 -27.17
N ASP A 550 -4.30 27.00 -27.51
CA ASP A 550 -4.64 28.05 -26.57
C ASP A 550 -6.06 27.87 -25.99
N LYS A 551 -6.47 28.77 -25.08
CA LYS A 551 -7.82 28.76 -24.47
C LYS A 551 -8.97 29.08 -25.43
N SER A 552 -8.71 29.48 -26.67
CA SER A 552 -9.73 29.56 -27.71
C SER A 552 -9.90 28.24 -28.48
N GLY A 553 -9.00 27.27 -28.24
CA GLY A 553 -8.94 26.01 -28.97
C GLY A 553 -8.08 26.07 -30.23
N LYS A 554 -7.40 27.19 -30.50
CA LYS A 554 -6.55 27.37 -31.68
C LYS A 554 -5.17 26.75 -31.45
N LEU A 555 -4.64 26.07 -32.46
CA LEU A 555 -3.28 25.53 -32.44
C LEU A 555 -2.24 26.66 -32.29
N VAL A 556 -1.42 26.55 -31.25
CA VAL A 556 -0.23 27.37 -30.97
C VAL A 556 1.02 26.67 -31.50
N ILE A 557 1.11 25.35 -31.26
CA ILE A 557 2.19 24.51 -31.78
C ILE A 557 1.54 23.36 -32.53
N LYS A 558 1.92 23.18 -33.80
CA LYS A 558 1.39 22.09 -34.63
C LYS A 558 1.82 20.72 -34.08
N PRO A 559 0.98 19.67 -34.19
CA PRO A 559 1.36 18.32 -33.80
C PRO A 559 2.63 17.84 -34.49
N GLN A 560 3.72 17.72 -33.73
CA GLN A 560 5.04 17.39 -34.28
C GLN A 560 5.91 16.52 -33.36
N PHE A 561 5.65 16.52 -32.06
CA PHE A 561 6.41 15.70 -31.11
C PHE A 561 5.78 14.32 -31.00
N VAL A 562 6.58 13.26 -30.96
CA VAL A 562 6.05 11.90 -30.86
C VAL A 562 5.90 11.54 -29.39
N ASP A 563 4.71 11.09 -29.01
CA ASP A 563 4.48 10.45 -27.73
C ASP A 563 4.94 9.00 -27.86
N THR A 564 6.23 8.72 -27.64
CA THR A 564 6.67 7.32 -27.59
C THR A 564 6.24 6.75 -26.24
N PRO A 565 5.32 5.76 -26.20
CA PRO A 565 5.05 5.08 -24.96
C PRO A 565 6.35 4.41 -24.54
N ASP A 566 6.87 4.77 -23.36
CA ASP A 566 8.05 4.14 -22.79
C ASP A 566 7.82 2.63 -22.76
N LYS A 567 8.49 1.91 -23.69
CA LYS A 567 8.26 0.48 -23.92
C LYS A 567 8.74 -0.40 -22.79
N ASP A 568 9.53 0.15 -21.87
CA ASP A 568 9.99 -0.52 -20.68
C ASP A 568 10.07 0.51 -19.56
N ILE A 569 9.76 0.08 -18.34
CA ILE A 569 10.13 0.75 -17.09
C ILE A 569 9.26 1.94 -16.67
N THR A 570 8.88 2.93 -17.49
CA THR A 570 8.47 4.24 -16.94
C THR A 570 7.06 4.33 -16.36
N ALA A 571 6.07 3.64 -16.93
CA ALA A 571 4.76 3.52 -16.31
C ALA A 571 4.80 2.66 -15.04
N ARG A 572 5.77 1.73 -14.93
CA ARG A 572 5.93 0.89 -13.74
C ARG A 572 6.74 1.63 -12.69
N PHE A 573 7.83 2.29 -13.03
CA PHE A 573 8.69 3.05 -12.11
C PHE A 573 8.03 4.33 -11.59
N ILE A 574 7.33 5.12 -12.41
CA ILE A 574 6.53 6.24 -11.87
C ILE A 574 5.39 5.68 -11.02
N CYS A 575 4.74 4.56 -11.37
CA CYS A 575 3.72 3.93 -10.52
C CYS A 575 4.29 3.13 -9.31
N ASP A 576 5.58 2.80 -9.30
CA ASP A 576 6.27 2.11 -8.21
C ASP A 576 6.91 3.15 -7.25
N ILE A 577 7.13 4.37 -7.72
CA ILE A 577 7.48 5.57 -6.92
C ILE A 577 6.20 6.25 -6.41
N VAL A 578 5.19 6.31 -7.26
CA VAL A 578 3.85 6.80 -7.00
C VAL A 578 2.97 5.58 -6.95
N ASP A 579 2.95 4.90 -5.81
CA ASP A 579 2.04 3.79 -5.52
C ASP A 579 0.59 4.37 -5.40
N ILE A 580 0.15 5.10 -6.41
CA ILE A 580 -1.24 5.47 -6.63
C ILE A 580 -1.93 4.21 -7.16
N PRO A 581 -3.13 3.94 -6.67
CA PRO A 581 -3.93 2.80 -7.11
C PRO A 581 -4.12 2.72 -8.60
N ASN A 582 -3.77 1.56 -9.15
CA ASN A 582 -4.48 1.00 -10.29
C ASN A 582 -5.78 0.26 -9.89
N SER A 583 -6.19 0.28 -8.62
CA SER A 583 -7.43 -0.36 -8.18
C SER A 583 -8.23 0.56 -7.26
N TYR A 584 -9.40 0.99 -7.75
CA TYR A 584 -10.42 1.83 -7.08
C TYR A 584 -10.26 3.36 -7.12
N SER A 585 -9.59 3.89 -8.14
CA SER A 585 -10.09 5.10 -8.79
C SER A 585 -10.72 4.68 -10.12
N GLY A 586 -12.03 4.86 -10.30
CA GLY A 586 -12.51 4.97 -11.67
C GLY A 586 -11.83 6.19 -12.29
N GLY A 587 -10.76 6.04 -13.07
CA GLY A 587 -10.23 7.14 -13.89
C GLY A 587 -9.53 8.30 -13.18
N PHE A 588 -8.66 8.07 -12.18
CA PHE A 588 -7.62 9.06 -11.84
C PHE A 588 -6.19 8.61 -12.18
N ILE A 589 -6.05 7.54 -12.98
CA ILE A 589 -4.83 7.42 -13.78
C ILE A 589 -4.89 8.60 -14.76
N CYS A 590 -3.92 9.50 -14.61
CA CYS A 590 -3.60 10.57 -15.54
C CYS A 590 -3.10 9.92 -16.84
N LYS A 591 -4.01 9.27 -17.57
CA LYS A 591 -3.73 8.45 -18.75
C LYS A 591 -3.83 9.24 -20.06
N HIS A 592 -3.97 10.56 -19.96
CA HIS A 592 -3.97 11.47 -21.09
C HIS A 592 -2.75 12.36 -20.98
N LEU A 593 -1.96 12.42 -22.05
CA LEU A 593 -0.79 13.28 -22.27
C LEU A 593 -0.01 13.60 -20.98
N GLU A 594 1.05 12.82 -20.70
CA GLU A 594 1.83 12.92 -19.45
C GLU A 594 2.00 14.38 -18.99
N LYS A 595 1.77 14.68 -17.71
CA LYS A 595 1.86 16.04 -17.13
C LYS A 595 3.17 16.78 -17.46
N ARG A 596 4.20 16.06 -17.92
CA ARG A 596 5.49 16.58 -18.36
C ARG A 596 5.40 17.43 -19.62
N TYR A 597 4.42 17.18 -20.50
CA TYR A 597 4.15 18.02 -21.67
C TYR A 597 3.45 19.33 -21.30
N ASN A 598 2.94 19.48 -20.08
CA ASN A 598 2.34 20.77 -19.70
C ASN A 598 3.43 21.81 -19.48
N PHE A 599 3.21 23.01 -20.02
CA PHE A 599 4.05 24.16 -19.73
C PHE A 599 4.08 24.42 -18.22
N SER A 600 5.28 24.65 -17.71
CA SER A 600 5.52 24.94 -16.31
C SER A 600 6.77 25.81 -16.24
N GLU A 601 6.61 27.02 -15.74
CA GLU A 601 7.63 28.06 -15.71
C GLU A 601 8.10 28.52 -17.10
N GLY A 602 7.24 28.45 -18.11
CA GLY A 602 7.53 28.88 -19.48
C GLY A 602 8.16 27.81 -20.36
N LEU A 603 8.40 26.61 -19.84
CA LEU A 603 8.98 25.49 -20.58
C LEU A 603 8.10 24.22 -20.49
N ALA A 604 8.11 23.42 -21.54
CA ALA A 604 7.47 22.10 -21.58
C ALA A 604 8.49 21.03 -21.97
N ALA A 605 8.37 19.82 -21.41
CA ALA A 605 9.20 18.71 -21.86
C ALA A 605 8.74 18.24 -23.25
N ALA A 606 9.69 17.94 -24.12
CA ALA A 606 9.42 17.38 -25.44
C ALA A 606 10.45 16.31 -25.79
N GLN A 607 10.01 15.28 -26.50
CA GLN A 607 10.84 14.14 -26.86
C GLN A 607 11.12 14.11 -28.37
N VAL A 608 12.38 13.87 -28.72
CA VAL A 608 12.82 13.63 -30.10
C VAL A 608 13.81 12.46 -30.07
N ASN A 609 13.60 11.48 -30.95
CA ASN A 609 14.46 10.28 -31.07
C ASN A 609 14.70 9.56 -29.72
N GLY A 610 13.67 9.48 -28.86
CA GLY A 610 13.76 8.81 -27.56
C GLY A 610 14.51 9.58 -26.47
N LYS A 611 14.95 10.82 -26.73
CA LYS A 611 15.59 11.70 -25.74
C LYS A 611 14.70 12.89 -25.41
N TRP A 612 14.72 13.28 -24.15
CA TRP A 612 13.93 14.38 -23.61
C TRP A 612 14.74 15.67 -23.56
N GLY A 613 14.11 16.77 -23.95
CA GLY A 613 14.58 18.15 -23.82
C GLY A 613 13.43 19.06 -23.37
N TYR A 614 13.66 20.37 -23.38
CA TYR A 614 12.66 21.36 -23.01
C TYR A 614 12.49 22.40 -24.11
N ILE A 615 11.23 22.65 -24.47
CA ILE A 615 10.83 23.63 -25.47
C ILE A 615 10.21 24.87 -24.83
N ASP A 616 10.37 26.02 -25.49
CA ASP A 616 9.60 27.23 -25.21
C ASP A 616 8.21 27.19 -25.87
N ILE A 617 7.42 28.25 -25.65
CA ILE A 617 6.06 28.37 -26.21
C ILE A 617 6.03 28.52 -27.74
N SER A 618 7.16 28.81 -28.36
CA SER A 618 7.32 28.83 -29.82
C SER A 618 7.60 27.44 -30.38
N GLY A 619 7.84 26.45 -29.50
CA GLY A 619 8.20 25.08 -29.85
C GLY A 619 9.71 24.87 -30.08
N ASN A 620 10.55 25.86 -29.76
CA ASN A 620 12.00 25.75 -29.93
C ASN A 620 12.65 25.11 -28.70
N PHE A 621 13.61 24.21 -28.89
CA PHE A 621 14.37 23.65 -27.78
C PHE A 621 15.25 24.70 -27.11
N VAL A 622 14.93 25.02 -25.86
CA VAL A 622 15.78 25.81 -24.94
C VAL A 622 16.83 24.90 -24.29
N ILE A 623 16.44 23.67 -23.99
CA ILE A 623 17.35 22.62 -23.53
C ILE A 623 17.23 21.46 -24.52
N PRO A 624 18.30 21.11 -25.25
CA PRO A 624 18.21 20.14 -26.32
C PRO A 624 17.88 18.72 -25.78
N PRO A 625 17.27 17.87 -26.61
CA PRO A 625 16.99 16.47 -26.28
C PRO A 625 18.25 15.72 -25.85
N THR A 626 18.37 15.45 -24.55
CA THR A 626 19.58 14.86 -23.95
C THR A 626 19.25 13.76 -22.94
N PHE A 627 18.13 13.88 -22.23
CA PHE A 627 17.83 13.06 -21.06
C PHE A 627 17.07 11.78 -21.41
N GLU A 628 17.27 10.74 -20.60
CA GLU A 628 16.47 9.52 -20.67
C GLU A 628 15.07 9.75 -20.08
N GLN A 629 15.00 10.56 -19.03
CA GLN A 629 13.73 10.98 -18.41
C GLN A 629 13.87 12.40 -17.88
N CYS A 630 12.74 13.11 -17.78
CA CYS A 630 12.69 14.41 -17.12
C CYS A 630 11.35 14.69 -16.45
N GLY A 631 11.36 15.69 -15.58
CA GLY A 631 10.18 16.29 -14.95
C GLY A 631 9.71 17.54 -15.66
N LYS A 632 8.81 18.27 -15.00
CA LYS A 632 8.49 19.65 -15.37
C LYS A 632 9.28 20.59 -14.47
N PHE A 633 9.56 21.81 -14.93
CA PHE A 633 10.13 22.82 -14.06
C PHE A 633 9.14 23.20 -12.96
N SER A 634 9.62 23.22 -11.72
CA SER A 634 8.86 23.56 -10.53
C SER A 634 9.83 24.12 -9.50
N GLU A 635 9.54 25.30 -8.98
CA GLU A 635 10.42 26.02 -8.05
C GLU A 635 11.81 26.27 -8.66
N GLY A 636 11.86 26.57 -9.96
CA GLY A 636 13.11 26.84 -10.69
C GLY A 636 13.98 25.60 -10.99
N LEU A 637 13.51 24.40 -10.66
CA LEU A 637 14.25 23.15 -10.85
C LEU A 637 13.41 22.11 -11.60
N ALA A 638 14.07 21.27 -12.39
CA ALA A 638 13.43 20.09 -12.97
C ALA A 638 14.31 18.86 -12.78
N PHE A 639 13.71 17.72 -12.42
CA PHE A 639 14.48 16.49 -12.36
C PHE A 639 14.81 16.00 -13.77
N VAL A 640 15.98 15.40 -13.92
CA VAL A 640 16.43 14.77 -15.16
C VAL A 640 17.17 13.48 -14.83
N CYS A 641 17.08 12.48 -15.69
CA CYS A 641 17.76 11.21 -15.52
C CYS A 641 18.67 10.90 -16.72
N LEU A 642 19.86 10.41 -16.40
CA LEU A 642 20.91 9.99 -17.33
C LEU A 642 21.60 8.76 -16.76
N ASN A 643 21.84 7.74 -17.59
CA ASN A 643 22.52 6.51 -17.22
C ASN A 643 21.87 5.85 -15.98
N GLY A 644 20.54 5.86 -15.90
CA GLY A 644 19.79 5.25 -14.80
C GLY A 644 19.86 5.98 -13.45
N LYS A 645 20.45 7.19 -13.38
CA LYS A 645 20.46 8.04 -12.19
C LYS A 645 19.78 9.37 -12.48
N CYS A 646 19.14 9.95 -11.46
CA CYS A 646 18.40 11.19 -11.54
C CYS A 646 19.04 12.29 -10.69
N GLY A 647 18.97 13.52 -11.19
CA GLY A 647 19.42 14.75 -10.56
C GLY A 647 18.50 15.90 -10.92
N TYR A 648 18.95 17.14 -10.76
CA TYR A 648 18.16 18.34 -11.03
C TYR A 648 18.96 19.38 -11.79
N ILE A 649 18.32 19.99 -12.79
CA ILE A 649 18.85 21.10 -13.57
C ILE A 649 18.17 22.40 -13.18
N ARG A 650 18.89 23.52 -13.34
CA ARG A 650 18.34 24.86 -13.13
C ARG A 650 17.51 25.30 -14.32
N HIS A 651 16.49 26.11 -14.03
CA HIS A 651 15.74 26.78 -15.06
C HIS A 651 16.65 27.81 -15.77
N PRO A 652 16.77 27.76 -17.11
CA PRO A 652 17.72 28.61 -17.86
C PRO A 652 17.54 30.12 -17.65
N TYR A 653 16.32 30.55 -17.30
CA TYR A 653 15.95 31.96 -17.18
C TYR A 653 15.63 32.40 -15.74
N LYS A 654 15.78 31.52 -14.73
CA LYS A 654 15.51 31.87 -13.33
C LYS A 654 16.75 31.53 -12.50
N GLN A 655 17.47 32.56 -12.06
CA GLN A 655 18.60 32.45 -11.14
C GLN A 655 18.17 32.60 -9.70
#